data_AF-A0A523FGP8-F1
#
_entry.id   AF-A0A523FGP8-F1
#
_cell.length_a   1.000
_cell.length_b   1.000
_cell.length_c   1.000
_cell.angle_alpha   90.00
_cell.angle_beta   90.00
_cell.angle_gamma   90.00
#
_symmetry.space_group_name_H-M   'P 1'
#
loop_
_entity.id
_entity.type
_entity.pdbx_description
1 polymer ?
#
loop_
_entity_poly.entity_id
_entity_poly.type
_entity_poly.pdbx_seq_one_letter_code
_entity_poly.pdbx_strand_id
1 'polypeptide(L)'
;MNDKTPKILLCNCAKTMTVDGAAIGAALGRDALTVHTQLCRTDIAAYETALGGDEPLLVACTQEAPLFSEVAGEAQPDADVAFVNIRERAGWCESGSATAKIAALLADQLHGAKPARLKTIESDGMCLVYGAGQTALDAARGLSGRLSVTLVLSNPDDVLLPPILDFAIYRGRLKAVSGSLGGFDVVIDAYASILPSSRGTAEFLMPRDDAKSRCSLIVDLSGDPAPVTGWSKRNGYLKADPGDPAAVARLLFEASDLVGTFEKPIYVTYDADICAHSRSQITGCSNCLDACPAGAITSAGDIVVIDDGICGGCGSCASHCPTGAVSYAYPDRGDLVRRLQRMLSVYHDAGGTQPVVLFHDESEGAEIINIMARTGRGLPPNVLPVGLHASGMPGHDIFAAVLVAGATQIVVLTDPTQGEDFTAIETEAGFFNQLLTGLGDGGGPRVRILAERDPEVVESFLHDLTPVEAITAAMFEPVGGKRDIARSALQLLRDAIEGAPEIVPLPEGAPYGQIMIDTQGCTMCLACVSACPVDALADNPDRPEVRFIEAACVQCGLCVKTCPEKVITLSPRLNFAPAAMQPETLNSEEPFACVRCGKTFGSRSTIERVSKQLAGRHYMFLSEEKAQIIQMCEDCRIEAQADMPDNPFAMGERPKTRTTDDYLKARKEGLSIDDFLSKD
;
A
#
# COMPACT_ATOMS: atom_id res chain seq x y z
N MET A 1 16.77 3.25 22.11
CA MET A 1 16.18 4.45 22.74
C MET A 1 16.15 4.21 24.24
N ASN A 2 16.59 5.20 25.02
CA ASN A 2 16.63 5.12 26.48
C ASN A 2 15.23 4.80 27.01
N ASP A 3 15.12 3.78 27.86
CA ASP A 3 13.89 3.38 28.57
C ASP A 3 13.53 4.37 29.71
N LYS A 4 14.01 5.62 29.60
CA LYS A 4 13.83 6.67 30.60
C LYS A 4 12.56 7.43 30.28
N THR A 5 11.73 7.58 31.30
CA THR A 5 10.49 8.35 31.23
C THR A 5 10.84 9.83 30.97
N PRO A 6 10.34 10.47 29.91
CA PRO A 6 10.73 11.84 29.60
C PRO A 6 10.15 12.83 30.61
N LYS A 7 10.90 13.90 30.87
CA LYS A 7 10.45 15.06 31.64
C LYS A 7 9.55 15.93 30.76
N ILE A 8 8.42 16.40 31.31
CA ILE A 8 7.43 17.16 30.54
C ILE A 8 7.39 18.61 31.03
N LEU A 9 7.51 19.56 30.10
CA LEU A 9 7.32 20.99 30.37
C LEU A 9 6.04 21.48 29.71
N LEU A 10 5.08 21.94 30.50
CA LEU A 10 3.82 22.49 30.00
C LEU A 10 3.90 24.00 29.88
N CYS A 11 3.45 24.57 28.77
CA CYS A 11 3.30 26.02 28.63
C CYS A 11 1.84 26.38 28.35
N ASN A 12 1.32 27.43 28.99
CA ASN A 12 -0.02 27.97 28.68
C ASN A 12 0.00 29.15 27.69
N CYS A 13 1.16 29.39 27.06
CA CYS A 13 1.38 30.43 26.06
C CYS A 13 0.81 31.80 26.50
N ALA A 14 1.38 32.38 27.56
CA ALA A 14 0.96 33.64 28.16
C ALA A 14 -0.53 33.66 28.59
N LYS A 15 -1.03 32.53 29.10
CA LYS A 15 -2.43 32.30 29.53
C LYS A 15 -3.46 32.45 28.40
N THR A 16 -3.05 32.29 27.15
CA THR A 16 -3.98 32.23 26.00
C THR A 16 -4.81 30.95 25.97
N MET A 17 -4.46 29.94 26.77
CA MET A 17 -5.20 28.70 26.93
C MET A 17 -5.17 28.23 28.38
N THR A 18 -6.21 27.51 28.81
CA THR A 18 -6.29 26.91 30.14
C THR A 18 -5.59 25.55 30.13
N VAL A 19 -4.62 25.37 31.02
CA VAL A 19 -3.86 24.11 31.16
C VAL A 19 -3.86 23.69 32.62
N ASP A 20 -4.45 22.53 32.91
CA ASP A 20 -4.47 21.95 34.26
C ASP A 20 -3.37 20.89 34.38
N GLY A 21 -2.19 21.30 34.86
CA GLY A 21 -1.05 20.41 35.02
C GLY A 21 -1.26 19.29 36.04
N ALA A 22 -2.15 19.46 37.02
CA ALA A 22 -2.46 18.43 38.00
C ALA A 22 -3.32 17.33 37.38
N ALA A 23 -4.39 17.69 36.68
CA ALA A 23 -5.26 16.75 35.98
C ALA A 23 -4.51 16.02 34.86
N ILE A 24 -3.69 16.74 34.07
CA ILE A 24 -2.87 16.14 33.01
C ILE A 24 -1.84 15.16 33.61
N GLY A 25 -1.17 15.55 34.70
CA GLY A 25 -0.23 14.67 35.41
C GLY A 25 -0.91 13.39 35.86
N ALA A 26 -2.06 13.49 36.52
CA ALA A 26 -2.83 12.34 36.99
C ALA A 26 -3.24 11.40 35.85
N ALA A 27 -3.75 11.92 34.73
CA ALA A 27 -4.14 11.11 33.57
C ALA A 27 -2.96 10.38 32.90
N LEU A 28 -1.75 10.93 33.01
CA LEU A 28 -0.52 10.30 32.53
C LEU A 28 0.11 9.34 33.56
N GLY A 29 -0.51 9.16 34.73
CA GLY A 29 0.06 8.37 35.83
C GLY A 29 1.29 9.02 36.47
N ARG A 30 1.34 10.35 36.51
CA ARG A 30 2.48 11.16 36.97
C ARG A 30 2.05 12.15 38.06
N ASP A 31 3.04 12.69 38.76
CA ASP A 31 2.84 13.85 39.64
C ASP A 31 2.36 15.08 38.86
N ALA A 32 1.84 16.07 39.59
CA ALA A 32 1.35 17.31 39.00
C ALA A 32 2.44 18.00 38.17
N LEU A 33 2.14 18.25 36.90
CA LEU A 33 3.07 18.88 35.97
C LEU A 33 3.09 20.40 36.18
N THR A 34 4.29 20.98 36.15
CA THR A 34 4.43 22.43 36.29
C THR A 34 4.01 23.13 34.99
N VAL A 35 3.13 24.12 35.12
CA VAL A 35 2.65 24.94 34.00
C VAL A 35 3.40 26.27 33.98
N HIS A 36 4.16 26.51 32.92
CA HIS A 36 4.91 27.73 32.66
C HIS A 36 4.07 28.73 31.87
N THR A 37 4.23 30.02 32.15
CA THR A 37 3.46 31.06 31.47
C THR A 37 4.13 31.51 30.19
N GLN A 38 5.46 31.71 30.20
CA GLN A 38 6.22 32.08 29.01
C GLN A 38 7.51 31.25 28.95
N LEU A 39 7.36 29.95 28.68
CA LEU A 39 8.48 29.00 28.64
C LEU A 39 9.59 29.41 27.66
N CYS A 40 9.23 30.05 26.55
CA CYS A 40 10.17 30.53 25.53
C CYS A 40 10.74 31.94 25.79
N ARG A 41 10.38 32.59 26.90
CA ARG A 41 10.80 33.94 27.26
C ARG A 41 11.17 34.00 28.74
N THR A 42 10.33 34.57 29.61
CA THR A 42 10.69 34.81 31.03
C THR A 42 10.96 33.52 31.81
N ASP A 43 10.40 32.39 31.39
CA ASP A 43 10.53 31.11 32.10
C ASP A 43 11.55 30.18 31.42
N ILE A 44 12.38 30.66 30.47
CA ILE A 44 13.34 29.83 29.71
C ILE A 44 14.38 29.14 30.58
N ALA A 45 14.73 29.73 31.73
CA ALA A 45 15.63 29.12 32.70
C ALA A 45 15.12 27.75 33.20
N ALA A 46 13.80 27.51 33.21
CA ALA A 46 13.23 26.21 33.55
C ALA A 46 13.52 25.15 32.47
N TYR A 47 13.54 25.56 31.20
CA TYR A 47 13.93 24.71 30.08
C TYR A 47 15.43 24.37 30.14
N GLU A 48 16.30 25.37 30.33
CA GLU A 48 17.75 25.17 30.49
C GLU A 48 18.06 24.24 31.68
N THR A 49 17.36 24.42 32.81
CA THR A 49 17.50 23.54 33.97
C THR A 49 17.03 22.11 33.67
N ALA A 50 15.99 21.95 32.85
CA ALA A 50 15.50 20.64 32.46
C ALA A 50 16.43 19.94 31.45
N LEU A 51 17.10 20.71 30.59
CA LEU A 51 18.09 20.20 29.64
C LEU A 51 19.28 19.53 30.34
N GLY A 52 19.79 20.11 31.43
CA GLY A 52 20.97 19.60 32.14
C GLY A 52 20.82 18.24 32.82
N GLY A 53 19.70 17.52 32.60
CA GLY A 53 19.49 16.15 33.05
C GLY A 53 19.78 15.12 31.95
N ASP A 54 19.89 13.85 32.33
CA ASP A 54 20.09 12.73 31.40
C ASP A 54 18.76 12.10 30.88
N GLU A 55 17.63 12.76 31.14
CA GLU A 55 16.29 12.30 30.77
C GLU A 55 15.85 12.97 29.47
N PRO A 56 15.15 12.27 28.55
CA PRO A 56 14.57 12.93 27.39
C PRO A 56 13.55 14.00 27.81
N LEU A 57 13.42 15.06 27.03
CA LEU A 57 12.61 16.24 27.35
C LEU A 57 11.46 16.39 26.35
N LEU A 58 10.24 16.48 26.85
CA LEU A 58 9.04 16.74 26.07
C LEU A 58 8.51 18.14 26.37
N VAL A 59 8.57 19.03 25.38
CA VAL A 59 8.10 20.41 25.49
C VAL A 59 6.71 20.53 24.87
N ALA A 60 5.69 20.79 25.70
CA ALA A 60 4.31 21.01 25.25
C ALA A 60 4.11 22.47 24.80
N CYS A 61 4.85 22.87 23.77
CA CYS A 61 4.76 24.14 23.06
C CYS A 61 5.59 24.06 21.79
N THR A 62 5.08 24.57 20.67
CA THR A 62 5.81 24.59 19.39
C THR A 62 6.10 25.99 18.84
N GLN A 63 5.58 27.06 19.47
CA GLN A 63 5.65 28.44 18.95
C GLN A 63 7.08 28.93 18.68
N GLU A 64 8.01 28.57 19.56
CA GLU A 64 9.42 28.97 19.49
C GLU A 64 10.31 27.73 19.53
N ALA A 65 9.88 26.63 18.90
CA ALA A 65 10.68 25.41 18.79
C ALA A 65 12.11 25.67 18.29
N PRO A 66 12.36 26.54 17.28
CA PRO A 66 13.72 26.88 16.85
C PRO A 66 14.60 27.46 17.97
N LEU A 67 14.05 28.31 18.83
CA LEU A 67 14.78 28.87 19.97
C LEU A 67 15.16 27.78 20.98
N PHE A 68 14.23 26.87 21.29
CA PHE A 68 14.53 25.74 22.17
C PHE A 68 15.62 24.84 21.58
N SER A 69 15.54 24.54 20.28
CA SER A 69 16.56 23.76 19.57
C SER A 69 17.94 24.45 19.56
N GLU A 70 17.99 25.77 19.40
CA GLU A 70 19.22 26.56 19.49
C GLU A 70 19.83 26.46 20.89
N VAL A 71 19.04 26.70 21.93
CA VAL A 71 19.48 26.60 23.33
C VAL A 71 19.95 25.19 23.68
N ALA A 72 19.25 24.15 23.23
CA ALA A 72 19.68 22.76 23.40
C ALA A 72 21.00 22.48 22.67
N GLY A 73 21.13 22.95 21.43
CA GLY A 73 22.36 22.79 20.65
C GLY A 73 23.59 23.44 21.28
N GLU A 74 23.40 24.55 22.01
CA GLU A 74 24.49 25.22 22.73
C GLU A 74 24.79 24.57 24.10
N ALA A 75 23.76 24.21 24.86
CA ALA A 75 23.90 23.74 26.23
C ALA A 75 24.16 22.24 26.34
N GLN A 76 23.49 21.42 25.53
CA GLN A 76 23.57 19.97 25.54
C GLN A 76 23.21 19.40 24.14
N PRO A 77 24.18 19.37 23.19
CA PRO A 77 23.95 18.98 21.79
C PRO A 77 23.30 17.61 21.60
N ASP A 78 23.51 16.68 22.54
CA ASP A 78 23.00 15.31 22.50
C ASP A 78 21.66 15.15 23.27
N ALA A 79 21.02 16.26 23.69
CA ALA A 79 19.74 16.21 24.39
C ALA A 79 18.62 15.71 23.46
N ASP A 80 17.89 14.69 23.91
CA ASP A 80 16.70 14.18 23.23
C ASP A 80 15.49 15.07 23.57
N VAL A 81 15.22 16.06 22.72
CA VAL A 81 14.12 17.03 22.90
C VAL A 81 13.04 16.81 21.85
N ALA A 82 11.83 16.53 22.31
CA ALA A 82 10.64 16.42 21.47
C ALA A 82 9.63 17.53 21.79
N PHE A 83 8.78 17.87 20.82
CA PHE A 83 7.78 18.92 20.96
C PHE A 83 6.37 18.40 20.70
N VAL A 84 5.40 18.91 21.47
CA VAL A 84 3.97 18.64 21.25
C VAL A 84 3.24 19.95 21.09
N ASN A 85 2.54 20.11 19.97
CA ASN A 85 1.62 21.23 19.82
C ASN A 85 0.34 20.94 20.61
N ILE A 86 0.21 21.56 21.78
CA ILE A 86 -1.01 21.50 22.62
C ILE A 86 -1.89 22.74 22.50
N ARG A 87 -1.55 23.65 21.59
CA ARG A 87 -2.18 24.96 21.43
C ARG A 87 -3.15 24.95 20.26
N GLU A 88 -2.65 24.96 19.03
CA GLU A 88 -3.51 24.89 17.85
C GLU A 88 -4.28 23.55 17.76
N ARG A 89 -3.66 22.46 18.21
CA ARG A 89 -4.33 21.13 18.22
C ARG A 89 -5.29 20.95 19.40
N ALA A 90 -5.27 21.82 20.41
CA ALA A 90 -6.09 21.66 21.61
C ALA A 90 -6.49 22.95 22.32
N GLY A 91 -5.55 23.63 22.98
CA GLY A 91 -5.85 24.68 23.95
C GLY A 91 -6.44 25.97 23.39
N TRP A 92 -6.24 26.27 22.10
CA TRP A 92 -6.97 27.31 21.39
C TRP A 92 -8.28 26.75 20.83
N CYS A 93 -9.22 26.51 21.73
CA CYS A 93 -10.58 26.10 21.43
C CYS A 93 -11.56 27.00 22.19
N GLU A 94 -12.66 27.39 21.54
CA GLU A 94 -13.66 28.29 22.11
C GLU A 94 -14.48 27.65 23.25
N SER A 95 -14.70 26.33 23.20
CA SER A 95 -15.63 25.64 24.11
C SER A 95 -14.98 24.52 24.89
N GLY A 96 -15.43 24.30 26.13
CA GLY A 96 -15.05 23.17 26.98
C GLY A 96 -13.62 23.16 27.51
N SER A 97 -13.28 22.11 28.24
CA SER A 97 -11.93 21.90 28.78
C SER A 97 -11.10 21.08 27.80
N ALA A 98 -9.96 21.62 27.38
CA ALA A 98 -9.01 20.90 26.54
C ALA A 98 -8.12 19.92 27.33
N THR A 99 -8.25 19.83 28.65
CA THR A 99 -7.38 19.01 29.54
C THR A 99 -7.24 17.57 29.06
N ALA A 100 -8.36 16.89 28.77
CA ALA A 100 -8.34 15.50 28.33
C ALA A 100 -7.64 15.33 26.98
N LYS A 101 -7.93 16.25 26.04
CA LYS A 101 -7.27 16.28 24.73
C LYS A 101 -5.76 16.53 24.86
N ILE A 102 -5.35 17.49 25.70
CA ILE A 102 -3.93 17.80 25.93
C ILE A 102 -3.21 16.57 26.52
N ALA A 103 -3.80 15.90 27.52
CA ALA A 103 -3.24 14.68 28.09
C ALA A 103 -3.08 13.57 27.02
N ALA A 104 -4.08 13.38 26.17
CA ALA A 104 -4.05 12.44 25.06
C ALA A 104 -2.94 12.75 24.04
N LEU A 105 -2.78 14.02 23.65
CA LEU A 105 -1.73 14.47 22.72
C LEU A 105 -0.31 14.30 23.31
N LEU A 106 -0.16 14.44 24.63
CA LEU A 106 1.11 14.13 25.29
C LEU A 106 1.37 12.63 25.27
N ALA A 107 0.37 11.80 25.61
CA ALA A 107 0.49 10.35 25.55
C ALA A 107 0.81 9.82 24.14
N ASP A 108 0.27 10.48 23.10
CA ASP A 108 0.57 10.22 21.69
C ASP A 108 2.07 10.36 21.39
N GLN A 109 2.68 11.46 21.83
CA GLN A 109 4.10 11.76 21.62
C GLN A 109 5.04 10.95 22.50
N LEU A 110 4.53 10.39 23.59
CA LEU A 110 5.26 9.45 24.45
C LEU A 110 5.30 8.02 23.89
N HIS A 111 4.72 7.78 22.70
CA HIS A 111 4.75 6.48 22.06
C HIS A 111 5.99 6.36 21.16
N GLY A 112 6.85 5.36 21.44
CA GLY A 112 7.97 5.04 20.57
C GLY A 112 7.50 4.26 19.35
N ALA A 113 7.72 4.78 18.15
CA ALA A 113 7.49 4.06 16.91
C ALA A 113 8.79 3.39 16.43
N LYS A 114 8.67 2.18 15.85
CA LYS A 114 9.79 1.56 15.17
C LYS A 114 10.13 2.37 13.90
N PRO A 115 11.38 2.83 13.72
CA PRO A 115 11.75 3.57 12.52
C PRO A 115 11.64 2.68 11.29
N ALA A 116 11.16 3.25 10.18
CA ALA A 116 11.16 2.57 8.90
C ALA A 116 12.58 2.38 8.38
N ARG A 117 12.76 1.41 7.49
CA ARG A 117 14.00 1.28 6.71
C ARG A 117 14.12 2.48 5.77
N LEU A 118 15.35 2.94 5.55
CA LEU A 118 15.65 4.04 4.65
C LEU A 118 16.31 3.51 3.38
N LYS A 119 16.02 4.17 2.25
CA LYS A 119 16.69 4.02 0.97
C LYS A 119 17.45 5.29 0.65
N THR A 120 18.71 5.16 0.28
CA THR A 120 19.52 6.26 -0.23
C THR A 120 19.13 6.58 -1.68
N ILE A 121 18.95 7.86 -1.98
CA ILE A 121 18.69 8.41 -3.32
C ILE A 121 19.81 9.40 -3.64
N GLU A 122 20.39 9.28 -4.83
CA GLU A 122 21.42 10.21 -5.32
C GLU A 122 20.85 11.05 -6.47
N SER A 123 21.08 12.36 -6.44
CA SER A 123 20.71 13.30 -7.51
C SER A 123 21.92 14.14 -7.88
N ASP A 124 22.33 14.08 -9.14
CA ASP A 124 23.49 14.81 -9.68
C ASP A 124 23.14 16.22 -10.18
N GLY A 125 21.85 16.61 -10.08
CA GLY A 125 21.37 17.91 -10.53
C GLY A 125 21.14 18.03 -12.03
N MET A 126 21.11 16.93 -12.81
CA MET A 126 20.63 16.95 -14.19
C MET A 126 19.13 17.28 -14.23
N CYS A 127 18.79 18.51 -14.60
CA CYS A 127 17.43 19.05 -14.52
C CYS A 127 16.82 19.21 -15.92
N LEU A 128 15.67 18.59 -16.14
CA LEU A 128 14.84 18.83 -17.32
C LEU A 128 13.78 19.90 -16.99
N VAL A 129 13.86 21.06 -17.62
CA VAL A 129 12.79 22.07 -17.56
C VAL A 129 11.88 21.86 -18.77
N TYR A 130 10.61 21.60 -18.53
CA TYR A 130 9.58 21.41 -19.54
C TYR A 130 8.51 22.48 -19.40
N GLY A 131 8.19 23.21 -20.47
CA GLY A 131 7.14 24.23 -20.41
C GLY A 131 6.95 25.00 -21.70
N ALA A 132 6.16 26.07 -21.66
CA ALA A 132 5.88 26.92 -22.81
C ALA A 132 6.39 28.35 -22.60
N GLY A 133 6.73 29.02 -23.70
CA GLY A 133 6.98 30.47 -23.73
C GLY A 133 8.14 30.95 -22.87
N GLN A 134 8.14 32.26 -22.57
CA GLN A 134 9.23 32.95 -21.88
C GLN A 134 9.41 32.48 -20.43
N THR A 135 8.32 32.13 -19.73
CA THR A 135 8.38 31.67 -18.33
C THR A 135 9.26 30.44 -18.16
N ALA A 136 9.13 29.45 -19.05
CA ALA A 136 9.96 28.24 -19.01
C ALA A 136 11.44 28.54 -19.31
N LEU A 137 11.72 29.46 -20.24
CA LEU A 137 13.08 29.91 -20.54
C LEU A 137 13.71 30.63 -19.35
N ASP A 138 12.99 31.56 -18.72
CA ASP A 138 13.49 32.33 -17.57
C ASP A 138 13.71 31.43 -16.36
N ALA A 139 12.82 30.46 -16.12
CA ALA A 139 13.01 29.41 -15.13
C ALA A 139 14.28 28.59 -15.37
N ALA A 140 14.49 28.12 -16.61
CA ALA A 140 15.70 27.39 -16.99
C ALA A 140 16.98 28.21 -16.78
N ARG A 141 16.96 29.51 -17.10
CA ARG A 141 18.07 30.43 -16.80
C ARG A 141 18.29 30.58 -15.30
N GLY A 142 17.23 30.73 -14.52
CA GLY A 142 17.30 30.83 -13.06
C GLY A 142 17.95 29.60 -12.40
N LEU A 143 17.71 28.41 -12.96
CA LEU A 143 18.27 27.14 -12.46
C LEU A 143 19.68 26.83 -12.97
N SER A 144 20.05 27.34 -14.15
CA SER A 144 21.33 27.01 -14.81
C SER A 144 22.59 27.36 -14.00
N GLY A 145 22.48 28.26 -13.01
CA GLY A 145 23.57 28.59 -12.10
C GLY A 145 23.84 27.53 -11.01
N ARG A 146 22.92 26.59 -10.79
CA ARG A 146 23.01 25.55 -9.75
C ARG A 146 22.82 24.13 -10.29
N LEU A 147 22.06 23.98 -11.37
CA LEU A 147 21.69 22.69 -11.96
C LEU A 147 22.23 22.56 -13.39
N SER A 148 22.43 21.32 -13.83
CA SER A 148 22.72 21.02 -15.24
C SER A 148 21.41 20.98 -16.03
N VAL A 149 21.02 22.14 -16.58
CA VAL A 149 19.68 22.33 -17.16
C VAL A 149 19.61 21.92 -18.64
N THR A 150 18.54 21.24 -19.01
CA THR A 150 18.05 21.09 -20.39
C THR A 150 16.63 21.65 -20.47
N LEU A 151 16.38 22.55 -21.42
CA LEU A 151 15.05 23.12 -21.65
C LEU A 151 14.36 22.43 -22.83
N VAL A 152 13.13 21.96 -22.62
CA VAL A 152 12.23 21.47 -23.66
C VAL A 152 10.99 22.34 -23.72
N LEU A 153 10.83 23.07 -24.82
CA LEU A 153 9.68 23.93 -25.07
C LEU A 153 8.55 23.13 -25.74
N SER A 154 7.41 23.02 -25.05
CA SER A 154 6.18 22.44 -25.59
C SER A 154 5.57 23.33 -26.67
N ASN A 155 5.65 24.64 -26.45
CA ASN A 155 5.40 25.69 -27.43
C ASN A 155 6.51 26.76 -27.37
N PRO A 156 7.29 26.97 -28.45
CA PRO A 156 8.30 28.01 -28.53
C PRO A 156 7.75 29.40 -28.93
N ASP A 157 6.44 29.52 -29.16
CA ASP A 157 5.82 30.81 -29.45
C ASP A 157 6.12 31.82 -28.33
N ASP A 158 6.32 33.09 -28.71
CA ASP A 158 6.57 34.22 -27.79
C ASP A 158 7.86 34.12 -26.93
N VAL A 159 8.77 33.18 -27.24
CA VAL A 159 10.09 33.09 -26.59
C VAL A 159 11.05 34.13 -27.20
N LEU A 160 11.57 35.02 -26.37
CA LEU A 160 12.66 35.92 -26.72
C LEU A 160 14.01 35.27 -26.36
N LEU A 161 14.75 34.82 -27.38
CA LEU A 161 16.04 34.16 -27.17
C LEU A 161 17.08 35.14 -26.59
N PRO A 162 17.86 34.71 -25.58
CA PRO A 162 18.93 35.51 -25.02
C PRO A 162 20.10 35.61 -26.02
N PRO A 163 21.00 36.61 -25.85
CA PRO A 163 22.18 36.76 -26.71
C PRO A 163 23.18 35.60 -26.56
N ILE A 164 23.14 34.86 -25.45
CA ILE A 164 23.97 33.69 -25.16
C ILE A 164 23.04 32.55 -24.75
N LEU A 165 23.19 31.39 -25.38
CA LEU A 165 22.48 30.17 -25.03
C LEU A 165 23.33 29.37 -24.04
N ASP A 166 23.08 29.58 -22.74
CA ASP A 166 23.88 29.01 -21.64
C ASP A 166 23.60 27.52 -21.38
N PHE A 167 22.56 26.96 -22.00
CA PHE A 167 22.14 25.56 -21.87
C PHE A 167 21.45 25.06 -23.15
N ALA A 168 21.24 23.74 -23.22
CA ALA A 168 20.61 23.12 -24.38
C ALA A 168 19.10 23.41 -24.42
N ILE A 169 18.63 23.90 -25.57
CA ILE A 169 17.21 24.19 -25.83
C ILE A 169 16.70 23.29 -26.95
N TYR A 170 15.59 22.62 -26.66
CA TYR A 170 14.88 21.76 -27.59
C TYR A 170 13.40 22.15 -27.66
N ARG A 171 12.74 21.75 -28.73
CA ARG A 171 11.29 21.69 -28.84
C ARG A 171 10.85 20.24 -28.69
N GLY A 172 9.69 20.00 -28.09
CA GLY A 172 9.07 18.68 -28.08
C GLY A 172 7.93 18.59 -27.07
N ARG A 173 7.19 17.48 -27.10
CA ARG A 173 6.12 17.17 -26.15
C ARG A 173 6.51 15.97 -25.31
N LEU A 174 6.37 16.06 -23.99
CA LEU A 174 6.58 14.91 -23.11
C LEU A 174 5.48 13.88 -23.37
N LYS A 175 5.88 12.71 -23.86
CA LYS A 175 4.99 11.59 -24.16
C LYS A 175 4.86 10.64 -22.98
N ALA A 176 5.98 10.31 -22.35
CA ALA A 176 6.04 9.41 -21.21
C ALA A 176 7.20 9.79 -20.28
N VAL A 177 6.97 9.61 -18.99
CA VAL A 177 7.98 9.80 -17.94
C VAL A 177 7.89 8.62 -16.99
N SER A 178 9.04 8.05 -16.63
CA SER A 178 9.16 6.97 -15.65
C SER A 178 10.35 7.22 -14.73
N GLY A 179 10.41 6.51 -13.60
CA GLY A 179 11.44 6.69 -12.58
C GLY A 179 11.10 7.77 -11.55
N SER A 180 12.09 8.18 -10.77
CA SER A 180 11.95 9.09 -9.64
C SER A 180 13.19 9.99 -9.53
N LEU A 181 13.23 10.86 -8.52
CA LEU A 181 14.41 11.66 -8.16
C LEU A 181 15.71 10.83 -8.30
N GLY A 182 16.67 11.39 -9.04
CA GLY A 182 17.96 10.75 -9.32
C GLY A 182 17.99 9.94 -10.62
N GLY A 183 16.86 9.52 -11.18
CA GLY A 183 16.82 8.62 -12.33
C GLY A 183 15.49 8.61 -13.06
N PHE A 184 15.11 9.75 -13.65
CA PHE A 184 13.99 9.82 -14.60
C PHE A 184 14.42 9.40 -16.00
N ASP A 185 13.62 8.55 -16.63
CA ASP A 185 13.64 8.28 -18.07
C ASP A 185 12.46 9.01 -18.71
N VAL A 186 12.72 9.81 -19.75
CA VAL A 186 11.69 10.58 -20.47
C VAL A 186 11.68 10.25 -21.96
N VAL A 187 10.48 10.24 -22.56
CA VAL A 187 10.25 10.09 -24.00
C VAL A 187 9.60 11.36 -24.53
N ILE A 188 10.21 11.95 -25.55
CA ILE A 188 9.82 13.24 -26.14
C ILE A 188 9.46 13.03 -27.62
N ASP A 189 8.22 13.38 -27.97
CA ASP A 189 7.76 13.46 -29.37
C ASP A 189 8.01 14.85 -29.95
N ALA A 190 8.07 14.94 -31.28
CA ALA A 190 8.44 16.15 -32.01
C ALA A 190 9.75 16.81 -31.52
N TYR A 191 10.70 15.99 -31.05
CA TYR A 191 11.98 16.43 -30.53
C TYR A 191 12.83 17.08 -31.62
N ALA A 192 13.21 18.34 -31.41
CA ALA A 192 14.06 19.08 -32.33
C ALA A 192 15.00 20.03 -31.57
N SER A 193 16.26 20.11 -32.00
CA SER A 193 17.23 21.07 -31.45
C SER A 193 17.03 22.45 -32.07
N ILE A 194 17.23 23.50 -31.28
CA ILE A 194 17.13 24.89 -31.74
C ILE A 194 18.20 25.22 -32.79
N LEU A 195 17.86 26.05 -33.78
CA LEU A 195 18.78 26.62 -34.74
C LEU A 195 19.40 27.92 -34.17
N PRO A 196 20.70 27.96 -33.87
CA PRO A 196 21.33 29.16 -33.29
C PRO A 196 21.29 30.39 -34.22
N SER A 197 21.13 30.18 -35.52
CA SER A 197 21.09 31.24 -36.55
C SER A 197 19.73 31.93 -36.69
N SER A 198 18.74 31.58 -35.87
CA SER A 198 17.38 32.11 -35.95
C SER A 198 17.34 33.63 -35.71
N ARG A 199 16.65 34.38 -36.57
CA ARG A 199 16.44 35.83 -36.42
C ARG A 199 14.95 36.14 -36.33
N GLY A 200 14.50 36.63 -35.19
CA GLY A 200 13.08 36.90 -34.93
C GLY A 200 12.50 35.87 -33.97
N THR A 201 11.92 34.80 -34.51
CA THR A 201 11.35 33.68 -33.74
C THR A 201 12.35 32.53 -33.60
N ALA A 202 12.18 31.68 -32.59
CA ALA A 202 12.99 30.47 -32.43
C ALA A 202 12.64 29.43 -33.53
N GLU A 203 13.61 29.06 -34.34
CA GLU A 203 13.49 27.98 -35.32
C GLU A 203 14.18 26.70 -34.82
N PHE A 204 13.70 25.54 -35.27
CA PHE A 204 14.19 24.24 -34.83
C PHE A 204 14.50 23.35 -36.04
N LEU A 205 15.39 22.39 -35.85
CA LEU A 205 15.67 21.34 -36.82
C LEU A 205 14.42 20.47 -37.10
N MET A 206 14.54 19.56 -38.07
CA MET A 206 13.48 18.62 -38.39
C MET A 206 13.13 17.77 -37.15
N PRO A 207 11.85 17.74 -36.73
CA PRO A 207 11.45 16.99 -35.56
C PRO A 207 11.54 15.49 -35.79
N ARG A 208 11.80 14.76 -34.71
CA ARG A 208 11.69 13.30 -34.65
C ARG A 208 10.90 12.88 -33.42
N ASP A 209 10.18 11.79 -33.54
CA ASP A 209 9.41 11.23 -32.43
C ASP A 209 10.25 10.23 -31.62
N ASP A 210 9.76 9.89 -30.43
CA ASP A 210 10.35 8.89 -29.54
C ASP A 210 11.81 9.15 -29.12
N ALA A 211 12.21 10.42 -28.97
CA ALA A 211 13.52 10.76 -28.43
C ALA A 211 13.58 10.44 -26.93
N LYS A 212 14.60 9.67 -26.51
CA LYS A 212 14.82 9.27 -25.12
C LYS A 212 15.87 10.14 -24.45
N SER A 213 15.62 10.56 -23.21
CA SER A 213 16.58 11.30 -22.38
C SER A 213 16.49 10.84 -20.92
N ARG A 214 17.55 11.12 -20.16
CA ARG A 214 17.63 10.90 -18.71
C ARG A 214 17.89 12.20 -17.97
N CYS A 215 17.36 12.31 -16.76
CA CYS A 215 17.58 13.44 -15.85
C CYS A 215 17.36 13.00 -14.40
N SER A 216 17.89 13.74 -13.43
CA SER A 216 17.65 13.48 -12.01
C SER A 216 16.38 14.15 -11.50
N LEU A 217 15.95 15.25 -12.09
CA LEU A 217 14.72 15.95 -11.71
C LEU A 217 14.06 16.64 -12.91
N ILE A 218 12.75 16.87 -12.79
CA ILE A 218 11.91 17.50 -13.80
C ILE A 218 11.20 18.71 -13.18
N VAL A 219 11.28 19.84 -13.87
CA VAL A 219 10.53 21.06 -13.58
C VAL A 219 9.51 21.25 -14.70
N ASP A 220 8.24 21.03 -14.40
CA ASP A 220 7.12 21.11 -15.32
C ASP A 220 6.33 22.42 -15.13
N LEU A 221 6.48 23.31 -16.10
CA LEU A 221 5.82 24.61 -16.23
C LEU A 221 4.96 24.65 -17.51
N SER A 222 4.48 23.49 -17.97
CA SER A 222 3.67 23.40 -19.19
C SER A 222 2.26 23.97 -19.04
N GLY A 223 1.71 23.97 -17.83
CA GLY A 223 0.28 24.24 -17.58
C GLY A 223 -0.65 23.07 -17.96
N ASP A 224 -0.15 22.06 -18.68
CA ASP A 224 -0.91 20.87 -19.08
C ASP A 224 -0.96 19.83 -17.93
N PRO A 225 -1.88 18.85 -17.95
CA PRO A 225 -1.81 17.70 -17.04
C PRO A 225 -0.46 16.97 -17.12
N ALA A 226 0.07 16.54 -15.97
CA ALA A 226 1.34 15.81 -15.94
C ALA A 226 1.23 14.47 -16.72
N PRO A 227 2.27 14.04 -17.46
CA PRO A 227 2.30 12.78 -18.20
C PRO A 227 2.56 11.56 -17.29
N VAL A 228 2.35 11.70 -15.98
CA VAL A 228 2.49 10.65 -14.96
C VAL A 228 1.31 10.72 -13.99
N THR A 229 0.88 9.56 -13.51
CA THR A 229 -0.12 9.47 -12.44
C THR A 229 0.49 9.88 -11.11
N GLY A 230 -0.31 10.52 -10.24
CA GLY A 230 0.13 10.92 -8.90
C GLY A 230 1.41 11.76 -8.86
N TRP A 231 1.59 12.69 -9.81
CA TRP A 231 2.82 13.49 -9.94
C TRP A 231 3.22 14.18 -8.63
N SER A 232 2.26 14.64 -7.84
CA SER A 232 2.45 15.31 -6.54
C SER A 232 3.13 14.42 -5.49
N LYS A 233 3.06 13.09 -5.66
CA LYS A 233 3.66 12.11 -4.76
C LYS A 233 5.03 11.62 -5.25
N ARG A 234 5.48 12.03 -6.44
CA ARG A 234 6.70 11.55 -7.07
C ARG A 234 7.85 12.52 -6.82
N ASN A 235 8.76 12.14 -5.91
CA ASN A 235 9.94 12.95 -5.60
C ASN A 235 10.72 13.31 -6.88
N GLY A 236 11.11 14.58 -7.01
CA GLY A 236 11.87 15.09 -8.15
C GLY A 236 11.04 15.46 -9.38
N TYR A 237 9.72 15.21 -9.39
CA TYR A 237 8.81 15.77 -10.39
C TYR A 237 8.11 17.00 -9.79
N LEU A 238 8.56 18.19 -10.16
CA LEU A 238 8.05 19.44 -9.62
C LEU A 238 7.17 20.12 -10.66
N LYS A 239 5.95 20.50 -10.29
CA LYS A 239 5.01 21.18 -11.19
C LYS A 239 4.40 22.41 -10.54
N ALA A 240 4.32 23.50 -11.29
CA ALA A 240 3.61 24.71 -10.90
C ALA A 240 2.81 25.27 -12.08
N ASP A 241 1.78 26.06 -11.77
CA ASP A 241 1.10 26.86 -12.78
C ASP A 241 2.06 27.95 -13.31
N PRO A 242 2.41 27.98 -14.61
CA PRO A 242 3.25 29.02 -15.17
C PRO A 242 2.64 30.44 -15.06
N GLY A 243 1.33 30.54 -14.82
CA GLY A 243 0.61 31.79 -14.57
C GLY A 243 0.74 32.33 -13.14
N ASP A 244 1.30 31.56 -12.19
CA ASP A 244 1.55 32.00 -10.81
C ASP A 244 3.06 32.21 -10.58
N PRO A 245 3.56 33.46 -10.66
CA PRO A 245 4.98 33.76 -10.47
C PRO A 245 5.51 33.36 -9.08
N ALA A 246 4.66 33.37 -8.05
CA ALA A 246 5.07 33.01 -6.71
C ALA A 246 5.23 31.48 -6.59
N ALA A 247 4.34 30.71 -7.20
CA ALA A 247 4.48 29.25 -7.29
C ALA A 247 5.71 28.85 -8.10
N VAL A 248 5.95 29.50 -9.25
CA VAL A 248 7.17 29.27 -10.05
C VAL A 248 8.41 29.57 -9.22
N ALA A 249 8.49 30.73 -8.56
CA ALA A 249 9.65 31.08 -7.74
C ALA A 249 9.93 30.06 -6.63
N ARG A 250 8.90 29.63 -5.88
CA ARG A 250 9.04 28.58 -4.85
C ARG A 250 9.55 27.26 -5.45
N LEU A 251 9.00 26.86 -6.60
CA LEU A 251 9.42 25.65 -7.30
C LEU A 251 10.90 25.69 -7.70
N LEU A 252 11.40 26.84 -8.17
CA LEU A 252 12.83 26.95 -8.55
C LEU A 252 13.77 26.85 -7.35
N PHE A 253 13.35 27.36 -6.18
CA PHE A 253 14.11 27.16 -4.94
C PHE A 253 14.12 25.68 -4.55
N GLU A 254 12.96 25.03 -4.54
CA GLU A 254 12.84 23.59 -4.23
C GLU A 254 13.70 22.74 -5.19
N ALA A 255 13.63 23.00 -6.50
CA ALA A 255 14.44 22.29 -7.49
C ALA A 255 15.95 22.45 -7.24
N SER A 256 16.38 23.62 -6.78
CA SER A 256 17.79 23.89 -6.49
C SER A 256 18.33 23.11 -5.28
N ASP A 257 17.45 22.73 -4.34
CA ASP A 257 17.80 21.99 -3.12
C ASP A 257 17.80 20.46 -3.33
N LEU A 258 17.39 19.98 -4.51
CA LEU A 258 17.33 18.55 -4.86
C LEU A 258 18.63 18.00 -5.47
N VAL A 259 19.79 18.50 -5.03
CA VAL A 259 21.13 18.02 -5.44
C VAL A 259 21.85 17.40 -4.24
N GLY A 260 22.35 16.18 -4.43
CA GLY A 260 23.12 15.45 -3.42
C GLY A 260 22.52 14.11 -3.06
N THR A 261 22.76 13.69 -1.81
CA THR A 261 22.34 12.38 -1.28
C THR A 261 21.20 12.58 -0.30
N PHE A 262 20.10 11.86 -0.52
CA PHE A 262 18.89 11.92 0.27
C PHE A 262 18.58 10.55 0.87
N GLU A 263 17.87 10.55 2.00
CA GLU A 263 17.32 9.32 2.58
C GLU A 263 15.80 9.36 2.49
N LYS A 264 15.21 8.29 1.95
CA LYS A 264 13.76 8.14 1.80
C LYS A 264 13.28 6.92 2.58
N PRO A 265 12.22 7.04 3.41
CA PRO A 265 11.61 5.89 4.04
C PRO A 265 11.04 4.89 3.02
N ILE A 266 11.23 3.60 3.29
CA ILE A 266 10.53 2.52 2.61
C ILE A 266 9.17 2.36 3.31
N TYR A 267 8.15 2.99 2.73
CA TYR A 267 6.82 3.10 3.33
C TYR A 267 6.05 1.78 3.44
N VAL A 268 6.32 0.81 2.55
CA VAL A 268 5.60 -0.46 2.51
C VAL A 268 6.55 -1.66 2.38
N THR A 269 6.13 -2.79 2.92
CA THR A 269 6.76 -4.10 2.76
C THR A 269 5.85 -5.03 1.95
N TYR A 270 6.45 -5.94 1.20
CA TYR A 270 5.74 -6.91 0.37
C TYR A 270 6.13 -8.35 0.71
N ASP A 271 5.13 -9.20 0.92
CA ASP A 271 5.25 -10.65 1.09
C ASP A 271 4.56 -11.36 -0.09
N ALA A 272 5.35 -12.06 -0.90
CA ALA A 272 4.87 -12.76 -2.08
C ALA A 272 4.14 -14.07 -1.73
N ASP A 273 4.45 -14.69 -0.59
CA ASP A 273 3.94 -16.02 -0.24
C ASP A 273 2.43 -15.99 0.03
N ILE A 274 1.95 -14.89 0.60
CA ILE A 274 0.53 -14.65 0.88
C ILE A 274 -0.14 -13.73 -0.15
N CYS A 275 0.48 -13.48 -1.30
CA CYS A 275 -0.06 -12.58 -2.31
C CYS A 275 -1.13 -13.26 -3.17
N ALA A 276 -2.32 -12.66 -3.24
CA ALA A 276 -3.42 -13.16 -4.08
C ALA A 276 -3.44 -12.58 -5.51
N HIS A 277 -2.36 -11.92 -5.96
CA HIS A 277 -2.33 -11.21 -7.23
C HIS A 277 -2.60 -12.15 -8.41
N SER A 278 -1.80 -13.20 -8.54
CA SER A 278 -1.93 -14.18 -9.61
C SER A 278 -1.33 -15.52 -9.18
N ARG A 279 -1.84 -16.59 -9.78
CA ARG A 279 -1.29 -17.94 -9.62
C ARG A 279 -1.42 -18.68 -10.95
N SER A 280 -0.33 -19.25 -11.44
CA SER A 280 -0.31 -19.93 -12.75
C SER A 280 -0.77 -19.01 -13.89
N GLN A 281 -0.41 -17.73 -13.84
CA GLN A 281 -0.80 -16.68 -14.80
C GLN A 281 -2.31 -16.39 -14.84
N ILE A 282 -3.05 -16.79 -13.82
CA ILE A 282 -4.46 -16.43 -13.63
C ILE A 282 -4.52 -15.32 -12.59
N THR A 283 -4.91 -14.12 -13.00
CA THR A 283 -5.07 -12.98 -12.09
C THR A 283 -6.22 -13.23 -11.10
N GLY A 284 -5.92 -13.16 -9.81
CA GLY A 284 -6.89 -13.20 -8.71
C GLY A 284 -7.30 -11.80 -8.27
N CYS A 285 -6.32 -10.98 -7.86
CA CYS A 285 -6.52 -9.67 -7.24
C CYS A 285 -5.64 -8.60 -7.89
N SER A 286 -6.18 -7.40 -8.08
CA SER A 286 -5.44 -6.22 -8.57
C SER A 286 -5.55 -5.01 -7.65
N ASN A 287 -6.18 -5.15 -6.47
CA ASN A 287 -6.52 -4.01 -5.59
C ASN A 287 -5.34 -3.06 -5.31
N CYS A 288 -4.14 -3.59 -5.09
CA CYS A 288 -2.96 -2.74 -4.83
C CYS A 288 -2.50 -1.96 -6.07
N LEU A 289 -2.62 -2.54 -7.26
CA LEU A 289 -2.31 -1.89 -8.54
C LEU A 289 -3.34 -0.78 -8.80
N ASP A 290 -4.62 -1.12 -8.61
CA ASP A 290 -5.74 -0.21 -8.88
C ASP A 290 -5.78 0.97 -7.89
N ALA A 291 -5.34 0.76 -6.64
CA ALA A 291 -5.32 1.78 -5.59
C ALA A 291 -4.01 2.59 -5.53
N CYS A 292 -3.04 2.37 -6.43
CA CYS A 292 -1.75 3.07 -6.37
C CYS A 292 -1.75 4.34 -7.23
N PRO A 293 -1.93 5.55 -6.65
CA PRO A 293 -1.99 6.79 -7.42
C PRO A 293 -0.65 7.12 -8.09
N ALA A 294 0.46 6.80 -7.41
CA ALA A 294 1.80 7.10 -7.91
C ALA A 294 2.23 6.20 -9.07
N GLY A 295 1.49 5.12 -9.37
CA GLY A 295 1.91 4.11 -10.34
C GLY A 295 3.20 3.39 -9.93
N ALA A 296 3.43 3.22 -8.61
CA ALA A 296 4.63 2.59 -8.06
C ALA A 296 4.58 1.06 -8.11
N ILE A 297 3.41 0.47 -8.40
CA ILE A 297 3.20 -0.98 -8.35
C ILE A 297 2.98 -1.49 -9.77
N THR A 298 3.67 -2.56 -10.14
CA THR A 298 3.53 -3.21 -11.45
C THR A 298 3.37 -4.72 -11.28
N SER A 299 2.67 -5.36 -12.23
CA SER A 299 2.55 -6.82 -12.27
C SER A 299 3.83 -7.44 -12.86
N ALA A 300 4.33 -8.50 -12.24
CA ALA A 300 5.49 -9.26 -12.67
C ALA A 300 5.21 -10.76 -12.61
N GLY A 301 4.37 -11.24 -13.54
CA GLY A 301 3.94 -12.64 -13.58
C GLY A 301 2.94 -12.93 -12.46
N ASP A 302 3.29 -13.85 -11.55
CA ASP A 302 2.40 -14.23 -10.44
C ASP A 302 2.53 -13.32 -9.20
N ILE A 303 3.47 -12.37 -9.22
CA ILE A 303 3.71 -11.41 -8.14
C ILE A 303 3.54 -9.97 -8.62
N VAL A 304 3.56 -9.04 -7.67
CA VAL A 304 3.69 -7.60 -7.95
C VAL A 304 5.07 -7.10 -7.53
N VAL A 305 5.54 -6.04 -8.17
CA VAL A 305 6.77 -5.33 -7.81
C VAL A 305 6.41 -3.91 -7.40
N ILE A 306 6.94 -3.47 -6.27
CA ILE A 306 6.76 -2.12 -5.74
C ILE A 306 8.08 -1.35 -5.88
N ASP A 307 8.06 -0.26 -6.64
CA ASP A 307 9.18 0.67 -6.77
C ASP A 307 9.16 1.67 -5.60
N ASP A 308 10.11 1.53 -4.68
CA ASP A 308 10.29 2.40 -3.52
C ASP A 308 10.82 3.81 -3.88
N GLY A 309 11.44 3.99 -5.04
CA GLY A 309 11.78 5.29 -5.60
C GLY A 309 10.54 6.08 -5.99
N ILE A 310 9.55 5.41 -6.60
CA ILE A 310 8.28 6.04 -7.00
C ILE A 310 7.29 6.13 -5.84
N CYS A 311 7.25 5.15 -4.93
CA CYS A 311 6.27 5.09 -3.84
C CYS A 311 6.27 6.36 -2.96
N GLY A 312 5.18 7.13 -2.96
CA GLY A 312 5.04 8.34 -2.14
C GLY A 312 4.52 8.09 -0.71
N GLY A 313 4.25 6.82 -0.36
CA GLY A 313 3.81 6.47 1.00
C GLY A 313 2.32 6.70 1.30
N CYS A 314 1.43 6.79 0.30
CA CYS A 314 0.00 7.02 0.55
C CYS A 314 -0.70 5.95 1.41
N GLY A 315 -0.18 4.72 1.42
CA GLY A 315 -0.71 3.61 2.21
C GLY A 315 -1.96 2.92 1.63
N SER A 316 -2.56 3.45 0.57
CA SER A 316 -3.77 2.92 -0.08
C SER A 316 -3.65 1.45 -0.49
N CYS A 317 -2.48 1.03 -1.00
CA CYS A 317 -2.22 -0.37 -1.35
C CYS A 317 -2.24 -1.31 -0.12
N ALA A 318 -1.79 -0.83 1.05
CA ALA A 318 -1.79 -1.61 2.28
C ALA A 318 -3.19 -1.66 2.94
N SER A 319 -3.95 -0.57 2.86
CA SER A 319 -5.35 -0.52 3.33
C SER A 319 -6.27 -1.40 2.48
N HIS A 320 -6.00 -1.56 1.18
CA HIS A 320 -6.82 -2.39 0.28
C HIS A 320 -6.34 -3.83 0.11
N CYS A 321 -5.12 -4.16 0.57
CA CYS A 321 -4.60 -5.52 0.45
C CYS A 321 -5.39 -6.47 1.37
N PRO A 322 -6.14 -7.46 0.84
CA PRO A 322 -7.02 -8.29 1.65
C PRO A 322 -6.27 -9.38 2.43
N THR A 323 -5.10 -9.79 1.94
CA THR A 323 -4.23 -10.79 2.58
C THR A 323 -3.28 -10.16 3.59
N GLY A 324 -2.97 -8.87 3.44
CA GLY A 324 -1.89 -8.21 4.17
C GLY A 324 -0.50 -8.38 3.54
N ALA A 325 -0.42 -8.97 2.33
CA ALA A 325 0.81 -9.11 1.54
C ALA A 325 1.55 -7.78 1.36
N VAL A 326 0.81 -6.69 1.13
CA VAL A 326 1.35 -5.32 1.21
C VAL A 326 1.02 -4.76 2.59
N SER A 327 2.06 -4.43 3.36
CA SER A 327 1.92 -3.89 4.71
C SER A 327 2.63 -2.54 4.83
N TYR A 328 2.02 -1.61 5.56
CA TYR A 328 2.56 -0.28 5.78
C TYR A 328 3.57 -0.31 6.93
N ALA A 329 4.66 0.46 6.80
CA ALA A 329 5.83 0.38 7.67
C ALA A 329 6.29 1.75 8.22
N TYR A 330 5.50 2.82 8.04
CA TYR A 330 5.85 4.18 8.45
C TYR A 330 4.66 5.00 9.00
N PRO A 331 4.10 4.67 10.18
CA PRO A 331 4.58 3.64 11.13
C PRO A 331 4.07 2.23 10.80
N ASP A 332 4.62 1.23 11.49
CA ASP A 332 4.05 -0.11 11.47
C ASP A 332 2.62 -0.12 12.01
N ARG A 333 1.78 -1.01 11.45
CA ARG A 333 0.37 -1.14 11.81
C ARG A 333 0.15 -1.38 13.32
N GLY A 334 0.93 -2.25 13.94
CA GLY A 334 0.78 -2.56 15.36
C GLY A 334 1.14 -1.36 16.24
N ASP A 335 2.15 -0.59 15.85
CA ASP A 335 2.54 0.64 16.55
C ASP A 335 1.41 1.67 16.47
N LEU A 336 0.80 1.85 15.29
CA LEU A 336 -0.34 2.77 15.14
C LEU A 336 -1.52 2.37 16.03
N VAL A 337 -1.86 1.08 16.10
CA VAL A 337 -2.95 0.60 16.98
C VAL A 337 -2.61 0.87 18.45
N ARG A 338 -1.38 0.55 18.90
CA ARG A 338 -0.94 0.82 20.29
C ARG A 338 -0.96 2.31 20.62
N ARG A 339 -0.48 3.14 19.69
CA ARG A 339 -0.51 4.62 19.76
C ARG A 339 -1.94 5.12 19.99
N LEU A 340 -2.89 4.69 19.15
CA LEU A 340 -4.30 5.11 19.20
C LEU A 340 -5.01 4.62 20.47
N GLN A 341 -4.81 3.36 20.86
CA GLN A 341 -5.37 2.81 22.11
C GLN A 341 -4.89 3.59 23.33
N ARG A 342 -3.59 3.91 23.40
CA ARG A 342 -3.04 4.69 24.51
C ARG A 342 -3.59 6.12 24.55
N MET A 343 -3.65 6.79 23.39
CA MET A 343 -4.20 8.13 23.27
C MET A 343 -5.66 8.19 23.77
N LEU A 344 -6.49 7.23 23.34
CA LEU A 344 -7.90 7.16 23.73
C LEU A 344 -8.08 6.75 25.19
N SER A 345 -7.28 5.83 25.72
CA SER A 345 -7.31 5.47 27.15
C SER A 345 -7.05 6.71 28.02
N VAL A 346 -5.96 7.45 27.74
CA VAL A 346 -5.60 8.65 28.51
C VAL A 346 -6.64 9.75 28.37
N TYR A 347 -7.27 9.89 27.20
CA TYR A 347 -8.38 10.82 27.02
C TYR A 347 -9.56 10.50 27.96
N HIS A 348 -9.95 9.23 28.07
CA HIS A 348 -11.03 8.79 28.96
C HIS A 348 -10.64 8.92 30.43
N ASP A 349 -9.41 8.54 30.81
CA ASP A 349 -8.91 8.66 32.19
C ASP A 349 -8.87 10.12 32.68
N ALA A 350 -8.66 11.06 31.75
CA ALA A 350 -8.73 12.49 32.01
C ALA A 350 -10.18 13.05 32.06
N GLY A 351 -11.20 12.19 31.97
CA GLY A 351 -12.61 12.56 32.01
C GLY A 351 -13.20 13.02 30.68
N GLY A 352 -12.48 12.82 29.57
CA GLY A 352 -12.99 13.09 28.23
C GLY A 352 -14.15 12.16 27.87
N THR A 353 -15.13 12.69 27.15
CA THR A 353 -16.29 11.93 26.66
C THR A 353 -16.43 12.07 25.15
N GLN A 354 -17.08 11.08 24.53
CA GLN A 354 -17.41 11.04 23.10
C GLN A 354 -16.25 11.40 22.15
N PRO A 355 -15.07 10.76 22.27
CA PRO A 355 -13.93 11.11 21.45
C PRO A 355 -14.16 10.81 19.96
N VAL A 356 -13.83 11.78 19.12
CA VAL A 356 -13.78 11.67 17.67
C VAL A 356 -12.31 11.68 17.26
N VAL A 357 -11.86 10.66 16.53
CA VAL A 357 -10.50 10.65 15.97
C VAL A 357 -10.50 11.34 14.61
N LEU A 358 -9.69 12.38 14.46
CA LEU A 358 -9.49 13.10 13.21
C LEU A 358 -8.16 12.69 12.59
N PHE A 359 -8.17 11.80 11.60
CA PHE A 359 -6.99 11.50 10.79
C PHE A 359 -6.77 12.61 9.78
N HIS A 360 -5.53 13.06 9.65
CA HIS A 360 -5.15 14.08 8.67
C HIS A 360 -3.70 13.92 8.23
N ASP A 361 -3.38 14.41 7.04
CA ASP A 361 -1.99 14.53 6.56
C ASP A 361 -1.22 15.54 7.43
N GLU A 362 0.01 15.20 7.82
CA GLU A 362 0.86 16.05 8.67
C GLU A 362 1.26 17.38 8.03
N SER A 363 1.20 17.48 6.70
CA SER A 363 1.43 18.72 5.96
C SER A 363 0.17 19.58 5.91
N GLU A 364 -0.78 19.21 5.04
CA GLU A 364 -1.93 20.03 4.65
C GLU A 364 -2.97 20.12 5.79
N GLY A 365 -3.30 19.00 6.42
CA GLY A 365 -4.28 18.97 7.51
C GLY A 365 -3.83 19.74 8.75
N ALA A 366 -2.51 19.74 9.04
CA ALA A 366 -1.96 20.51 10.14
C ALA A 366 -2.07 22.02 9.92
N GLU A 367 -1.95 22.49 8.67
CA GLU A 367 -2.13 23.90 8.31
C GLU A 367 -3.59 24.32 8.51
N ILE A 368 -4.55 23.51 8.06
CA ILE A 368 -5.99 23.76 8.26
C ILE A 368 -6.29 23.89 9.76
N ILE A 369 -5.82 22.94 10.59
CA ILE A 369 -6.00 22.97 12.05
C ILE A 369 -5.40 24.25 12.65
N ASN A 370 -4.20 24.66 12.18
CA ASN A 370 -3.57 25.89 12.63
C ASN A 370 -4.38 27.14 12.28
N ILE A 371 -4.97 27.21 11.08
CA ILE A 371 -5.82 28.34 10.68
C ILE A 371 -7.08 28.36 11.54
N MET A 372 -7.79 27.22 11.67
CA MET A 372 -8.99 27.10 12.52
C MET A 372 -8.74 27.61 13.94
N ALA A 373 -7.62 27.22 14.56
CA ALA A 373 -7.29 27.63 15.92
C ALA A 373 -6.91 29.11 16.05
N ARG A 374 -6.47 29.77 14.97
CA ARG A 374 -6.03 31.17 14.98
C ARG A 374 -7.14 32.15 14.61
N THR A 375 -8.02 31.76 13.70
CA THR A 375 -9.05 32.65 13.13
C THR A 375 -10.46 32.23 13.47
N GLY A 376 -10.67 30.97 13.88
CA GLY A 376 -11.97 30.40 14.19
C GLY A 376 -12.11 29.98 15.65
N ARG A 377 -12.94 28.95 15.87
CA ARG A 377 -13.27 28.32 17.15
C ARG A 377 -12.27 27.22 17.55
N GLY A 378 -11.39 26.81 16.64
CA GLY A 378 -10.46 25.71 16.84
C GLY A 378 -11.14 24.34 16.91
N LEU A 379 -10.35 23.30 17.16
CA LEU A 379 -10.86 21.92 17.22
C LEU A 379 -11.73 21.69 18.46
N PRO A 380 -12.97 21.15 18.34
CA PRO A 380 -13.83 20.81 19.48
C PRO A 380 -13.11 19.91 20.50
N PRO A 381 -13.30 20.04 21.82
CA PRO A 381 -12.52 19.32 22.85
C PRO A 381 -12.47 17.81 22.70
N ASN A 382 -13.50 17.21 22.12
CA ASN A 382 -13.60 15.78 21.88
C ASN A 382 -13.01 15.32 20.54
N VAL A 383 -12.57 16.21 19.67
CA VAL A 383 -11.89 15.88 18.41
C VAL A 383 -10.39 15.77 18.66
N LEU A 384 -9.85 14.55 18.53
CA LEU A 384 -8.44 14.20 18.71
C LEU A 384 -7.74 14.16 17.35
N PRO A 385 -6.90 15.15 17.00
CA PRO A 385 -6.18 15.15 15.73
C PRO A 385 -5.03 14.15 15.76
N VAL A 386 -4.96 13.27 14.77
CA VAL A 386 -3.89 12.30 14.55
C VAL A 386 -3.24 12.56 13.20
N GLY A 387 -2.03 13.12 13.25
CA GLY A 387 -1.19 13.30 12.07
C GLY A 387 -0.66 11.97 11.56
N LEU A 388 -0.81 11.77 10.25
CA LEU A 388 -0.26 10.67 9.47
C LEU A 388 0.58 11.23 8.31
N HIS A 389 1.55 10.45 7.82
CA HIS A 389 2.24 10.77 6.56
C HIS A 389 1.26 10.86 5.38
N ALA A 390 0.25 9.97 5.39
CA ALA A 390 -0.83 9.98 4.41
C ALA A 390 -2.16 9.54 5.03
N SER A 391 -3.24 10.28 4.75
CA SER A 391 -4.60 9.99 5.23
C SER A 391 -5.26 8.76 4.59
N GLY A 392 -4.73 8.24 3.47
CA GLY A 392 -5.23 7.02 2.79
C GLY A 392 -4.78 5.68 3.40
N MET A 393 -3.91 5.72 4.41
CA MET A 393 -3.32 4.55 5.05
C MET A 393 -4.27 3.73 5.96
N PRO A 394 -5.18 4.32 6.76
CA PRO A 394 -6.07 3.55 7.62
C PRO A 394 -7.03 2.65 6.82
N GLY A 395 -7.06 1.36 7.15
CA GLY A 395 -8.08 0.42 6.66
C GLY A 395 -9.11 0.09 7.74
N HIS A 396 -10.08 -0.76 7.39
CA HIS A 396 -11.09 -1.23 8.34
C HIS A 396 -10.52 -1.91 9.61
N ASP A 397 -9.30 -2.45 9.56
CA ASP A 397 -8.58 -2.97 10.72
C ASP A 397 -8.24 -1.87 11.75
N ILE A 398 -7.77 -0.72 11.26
CA ILE A 398 -7.49 0.46 12.10
C ILE A 398 -8.79 1.11 12.56
N PHE A 399 -9.79 1.23 11.69
CA PHE A 399 -11.09 1.78 12.07
C PHE A 399 -11.74 0.97 13.19
N ALA A 400 -11.70 -0.36 13.07
CA ALA A 400 -12.19 -1.25 14.11
C ALA A 400 -11.42 -1.06 15.42
N ALA A 401 -10.09 -1.04 15.38
CA ALA A 401 -9.27 -0.87 16.57
C ALA A 401 -9.54 0.47 17.29
N VAL A 402 -9.75 1.55 16.54
CA VAL A 402 -10.06 2.88 17.08
C VAL A 402 -11.42 2.92 17.78
N LEU A 403 -12.45 2.32 17.18
CA LEU A 403 -13.78 2.24 17.81
C LEU A 403 -13.77 1.36 19.06
N VAL A 404 -13.08 0.21 19.02
CA VAL A 404 -12.90 -0.66 20.20
C VAL A 404 -12.16 0.08 21.32
N ALA A 405 -11.21 0.92 20.98
CA ALA A 405 -10.48 1.76 21.95
C ALA A 405 -11.34 2.89 22.57
N GLY A 406 -12.62 3.00 22.19
CA GLY A 406 -13.59 3.93 22.79
C GLY A 406 -13.88 5.18 21.99
N ALA A 407 -13.37 5.31 20.75
CA ALA A 407 -13.80 6.40 19.86
C ALA A 407 -15.27 6.20 19.47
N THR A 408 -16.03 7.30 19.41
CA THR A 408 -17.43 7.28 18.95
C THR A 408 -17.54 7.41 17.45
N GLN A 409 -16.65 8.20 16.85
CA GLN A 409 -16.59 8.48 15.41
C GLN A 409 -15.15 8.69 14.95
N ILE A 410 -14.93 8.51 13.66
CA ILE A 410 -13.68 8.72 12.95
C ILE A 410 -13.96 9.66 11.78
N VAL A 411 -13.17 10.71 11.66
CA VAL A 411 -13.17 11.61 10.51
C VAL A 411 -11.81 11.53 9.85
N VAL A 412 -11.78 11.33 8.53
CA VAL A 412 -10.56 11.41 7.73
C VAL A 412 -10.62 12.69 6.90
N LEU A 413 -9.75 13.65 7.21
CA LEU A 413 -9.60 14.88 6.44
C LEU A 413 -8.59 14.64 5.31
N THR A 414 -8.97 14.95 4.08
CA THR A 414 -8.16 14.75 2.86
C THR A 414 -8.32 15.94 1.91
N ASP A 415 -7.33 16.17 1.04
CA ASP A 415 -7.42 17.19 -0.01
C ASP A 415 -8.25 16.66 -1.20
N PRO A 416 -9.31 17.36 -1.64
CA PRO A 416 -10.14 17.00 -2.79
C PRO A 416 -9.38 16.95 -4.14
N THR A 417 -8.22 17.59 -4.23
CA THR A 417 -7.35 17.58 -5.42
C THR A 417 -6.52 16.30 -5.54
N GLN A 418 -6.44 15.49 -4.47
CA GLN A 418 -5.76 14.18 -4.45
C GLN A 418 -6.73 13.05 -4.85
N GLY A 419 -7.47 13.23 -5.95
CA GLY A 419 -8.69 12.45 -6.27
C GLY A 419 -8.56 10.92 -6.22
N GLU A 420 -7.40 10.35 -6.59
CA GLU A 420 -7.18 8.90 -6.55
C GLU A 420 -6.96 8.36 -5.11
N ASP A 421 -6.36 9.14 -4.21
CA ASP A 421 -6.24 8.79 -2.78
C ASP A 421 -7.62 8.81 -2.09
N PHE A 422 -8.49 9.73 -2.50
CA PHE A 422 -9.85 9.89 -1.97
C PHE A 422 -10.74 8.66 -2.22
N THR A 423 -10.77 8.13 -3.45
CA THR A 423 -11.66 6.99 -3.80
C THR A 423 -11.30 5.72 -3.02
N ALA A 424 -10.01 5.50 -2.78
CA ALA A 424 -9.54 4.35 -2.01
C ALA A 424 -10.07 4.41 -0.57
N ILE A 425 -9.82 5.52 0.15
CA ILE A 425 -10.25 5.64 1.55
C ILE A 425 -11.78 5.67 1.71
N GLU A 426 -12.50 6.22 0.74
CA GLU A 426 -13.97 6.20 0.70
C GLU A 426 -14.50 4.77 0.57
N THR A 427 -13.86 3.93 -0.24
CA THR A 427 -14.21 2.51 -0.40
C THR A 427 -14.05 1.74 0.91
N GLU A 428 -12.92 1.90 1.61
CA GLU A 428 -12.67 1.26 2.91
C GLU A 428 -13.65 1.75 3.99
N ALA A 429 -13.92 3.06 4.07
CA ALA A 429 -14.89 3.62 5.01
C ALA A 429 -16.31 3.14 4.72
N GLY A 430 -16.70 3.09 3.45
CA GLY A 430 -18.00 2.56 3.01
C GLY A 430 -18.17 1.10 3.39
N PHE A 431 -17.17 0.26 3.11
CA PHE A 431 -17.15 -1.15 3.51
C PHE A 431 -17.31 -1.31 5.03
N PHE A 432 -16.53 -0.57 5.82
CA PHE A 432 -16.56 -0.69 7.28
C PHE A 432 -17.87 -0.21 7.89
N ASN A 433 -18.44 0.90 7.40
CA ASN A 433 -19.77 1.37 7.84
C ASN A 433 -20.88 0.37 7.51
N GLN A 434 -20.82 -0.31 6.35
CA GLN A 434 -21.77 -1.37 6.00
C GLN A 434 -21.61 -2.59 6.92
N LEU A 435 -20.37 -2.96 7.25
CA LEU A 435 -20.09 -4.03 8.20
C LEU A 435 -20.69 -3.73 9.59
N LEU A 436 -20.51 -2.50 10.09
CA LEU A 436 -21.10 -2.06 11.36
C LEU A 436 -22.63 -2.08 11.33
N THR A 437 -23.23 -1.63 10.22
CA THR A 437 -24.68 -1.73 10.01
C THR A 437 -25.14 -3.18 10.07
N GLY A 438 -24.39 -4.10 9.45
CA GLY A 438 -24.65 -5.54 9.51
C GLY A 438 -24.47 -6.17 10.90
N LEU A 439 -23.62 -5.57 11.76
CA LEU A 439 -23.48 -5.94 13.17
C LEU A 439 -24.62 -5.41 14.05
N GLY A 440 -25.49 -4.54 13.53
CA GLY A 440 -26.59 -3.94 14.30
C GLY A 440 -26.27 -2.58 14.92
N ASP A 441 -25.15 -1.95 14.56
CA ASP A 441 -24.85 -0.57 14.99
C ASP A 441 -25.80 0.43 14.31
N GLY A 442 -26.81 0.89 15.05
CA GLY A 442 -27.84 1.80 14.56
C GLY A 442 -27.49 3.29 14.66
N GLY A 443 -26.27 3.63 15.09
CA GLY A 443 -25.84 5.00 15.40
C GLY A 443 -25.55 5.92 14.20
N GLY A 444 -25.72 5.44 12.96
CA GLY A 444 -25.29 6.14 11.75
C GLY A 444 -23.82 5.86 11.39
N PRO A 445 -23.27 6.53 10.37
CA PRO A 445 -21.92 6.25 9.90
C PRO A 445 -20.87 6.64 10.95
N ARG A 446 -20.04 5.67 11.35
CA ARG A 446 -18.95 5.86 12.31
C ARG A 446 -17.70 6.44 11.68
N VAL A 447 -17.45 6.15 10.40
CA VAL A 447 -16.31 6.69 9.64
C VAL A 447 -16.83 7.66 8.58
N ARG A 448 -16.30 8.87 8.57
CA ARG A 448 -16.67 9.93 7.61
C ARG A 448 -15.42 10.44 6.90
N ILE A 449 -15.48 10.53 5.58
CA ILE A 449 -14.41 11.16 4.78
C ILE A 449 -14.82 12.60 4.52
N LEU A 450 -13.92 13.54 4.84
CA LEU A 450 -14.10 14.97 4.62
C LEU A 450 -13.03 15.44 3.63
N ALA A 451 -13.42 15.59 2.36
CA ALA A 451 -12.55 16.14 1.31
C ALA A 451 -12.77 17.64 1.21
N GLU A 452 -12.01 18.43 1.98
CA GLU A 452 -12.20 19.88 2.09
C GLU A 452 -10.88 20.59 2.42
N ARG A 453 -10.69 21.80 1.91
CA ARG A 453 -9.53 22.67 2.17
C ARG A 453 -9.91 23.96 2.88
N ASP A 454 -11.17 24.38 2.81
CA ASP A 454 -11.65 25.57 3.49
C ASP A 454 -11.72 25.33 5.01
N PRO A 455 -10.89 26.02 5.82
CA PRO A 455 -10.88 25.84 7.27
C PRO A 455 -12.21 26.15 7.94
N GLU A 456 -13.02 27.06 7.39
CA GLU A 456 -14.33 27.42 7.97
C GLU A 456 -15.35 26.29 7.80
N VAL A 457 -15.31 25.60 6.64
CA VAL A 457 -16.18 24.46 6.35
C VAL A 457 -15.76 23.25 7.20
N VAL A 458 -14.45 22.96 7.29
CA VAL A 458 -13.92 21.89 8.14
C VAL A 458 -14.29 22.12 9.59
N GLU A 459 -14.11 23.34 10.09
CA GLU A 459 -14.48 23.71 11.45
C GLU A 459 -15.97 23.48 11.70
N SER A 460 -16.83 24.03 10.84
CA SER A 460 -18.29 23.90 10.98
C SER A 460 -18.72 22.44 11.01
N PHE A 461 -18.19 21.62 10.10
CA PHE A 461 -18.47 20.18 10.07
C PHE A 461 -18.10 19.49 11.38
N LEU A 462 -16.92 19.75 11.94
CA LEU A 462 -16.44 19.09 13.15
C LEU A 462 -17.23 19.49 14.40
N HIS A 463 -17.66 20.75 14.50
CA HIS A 463 -18.52 21.22 15.60
C HIS A 463 -19.97 20.74 15.47
N ASP A 464 -20.46 20.52 14.25
CA ASP A 464 -21.84 20.09 13.97
C ASP A 464 -21.99 18.56 13.93
N LEU A 465 -20.92 17.80 14.21
CA LEU A 465 -20.96 16.34 14.29
C LEU A 465 -22.02 15.89 15.29
N THR A 466 -22.99 15.12 14.80
CA THR A 466 -24.01 14.53 15.66
C THR A 466 -23.37 13.50 16.59
N PRO A 467 -23.56 13.60 17.91
CA PRO A 467 -23.05 12.61 18.84
C PRO A 467 -23.63 11.21 18.55
N VAL A 468 -22.77 10.21 18.64
CA VAL A 468 -23.15 8.80 18.51
C VAL A 468 -22.79 8.08 19.80
N GLU A 469 -23.62 7.11 20.19
CA GLU A 469 -23.40 6.30 21.39
C GLU A 469 -22.07 5.54 21.32
N ALA A 470 -21.31 5.55 22.41
CA ALA A 470 -20.01 4.91 22.47
C ALA A 470 -20.15 3.39 22.55
N ILE A 471 -19.27 2.69 21.86
CA ILE A 471 -19.07 1.25 22.05
C ILE A 471 -18.25 1.07 23.33
N THR A 472 -18.52 0.00 24.10
CA THR A 472 -17.77 -0.27 25.33
C THR A 472 -16.29 -0.44 24.99
N ALA A 473 -15.45 0.39 25.61
CA ALA A 473 -14.03 0.42 25.32
C ALA A 473 -13.33 -0.86 25.80
N ALA A 474 -12.47 -1.41 24.94
CA ALA A 474 -11.54 -2.49 25.26
C ALA A 474 -10.18 -2.19 24.61
N MET A 475 -9.12 -2.80 25.15
CA MET A 475 -7.79 -2.78 24.53
C MET A 475 -7.37 -4.19 24.20
N PHE A 476 -6.61 -4.35 23.13
CA PHE A 476 -6.01 -5.62 22.75
C PHE A 476 -4.57 -5.41 22.28
N GLU A 477 -3.78 -6.49 22.29
CA GLU A 477 -2.44 -6.45 21.71
C GLU A 477 -2.53 -6.72 20.21
N PRO A 478 -2.09 -5.80 19.33
CA PRO A 478 -2.11 -6.00 17.89
C PRO A 478 -0.98 -6.94 17.47
N VAL A 479 -1.23 -8.24 17.57
CA VAL A 479 -0.31 -9.31 17.18
C VAL A 479 -0.65 -9.84 15.79
N GLY A 480 0.38 -10.10 14.98
CA GLY A 480 0.25 -10.75 13.68
C GLY A 480 0.08 -9.77 12.52
N GLY A 481 -0.48 -10.28 11.43
CA GLY A 481 -0.69 -9.49 10.21
C GLY A 481 -1.95 -8.63 10.28
N LYS A 482 -2.24 -7.93 9.18
CA LYS A 482 -3.46 -7.13 9.02
C LYS A 482 -4.73 -7.90 9.39
N ARG A 483 -4.86 -9.14 8.91
CA ARG A 483 -6.05 -9.98 9.15
C ARG A 483 -6.20 -10.40 10.61
N ASP A 484 -5.10 -10.66 11.31
CA ASP A 484 -5.15 -11.03 12.73
C ASP A 484 -5.63 -9.86 13.59
N ILE A 485 -5.10 -8.67 13.31
CA ILE A 485 -5.51 -7.42 13.96
C ILE A 485 -6.98 -7.12 13.64
N ALA A 486 -7.37 -7.18 12.36
CA ALA A 486 -8.75 -6.98 11.92
C ALA A 486 -9.70 -7.94 12.64
N ARG A 487 -9.39 -9.24 12.66
CA ARG A 487 -10.22 -10.26 13.32
C ARG A 487 -10.37 -9.98 14.82
N SER A 488 -9.29 -9.62 15.49
CA SER A 488 -9.31 -9.34 16.93
C SER A 488 -10.17 -8.11 17.24
N ALA A 489 -9.98 -7.02 16.49
CA ALA A 489 -10.76 -5.79 16.64
C ALA A 489 -12.25 -6.00 16.29
N LEU A 490 -12.54 -6.67 15.17
CA LEU A 490 -13.91 -6.94 14.74
C LEU A 490 -14.66 -7.87 15.70
N GLN A 491 -13.98 -8.88 16.27
CA GLN A 491 -14.57 -9.74 17.29
C GLN A 491 -14.95 -8.93 18.54
N LEU A 492 -14.06 -8.05 19.00
CA LEU A 492 -14.34 -7.18 20.15
C LEU A 492 -15.49 -6.21 19.88
N LEU A 493 -15.58 -5.65 18.67
CA LEU A 493 -16.73 -4.83 18.26
C LEU A 493 -18.03 -5.63 18.30
N ARG A 494 -18.03 -6.83 17.72
CA ARG A 494 -19.20 -7.71 17.68
C ARG A 494 -19.65 -8.09 19.10
N ASP A 495 -18.72 -8.38 20.00
CA ASP A 495 -19.05 -8.70 21.39
C ASP A 495 -19.54 -7.49 22.21
N ALA A 496 -19.16 -6.28 21.80
CA ALA A 496 -19.59 -5.03 22.43
C ALA A 496 -20.96 -4.51 21.91
N ILE A 497 -21.43 -4.99 20.76
CA ILE A 497 -22.73 -4.62 20.18
C ILE A 497 -23.80 -5.64 20.60
N GLU A 498 -24.79 -5.19 21.35
CA GLU A 498 -25.87 -6.05 21.83
C GLU A 498 -26.69 -6.61 20.67
N GLY A 499 -26.90 -7.93 20.66
CA GLY A 499 -27.68 -8.61 19.62
C GLY A 499 -26.97 -8.77 18.29
N ALA A 500 -25.67 -8.46 18.21
CA ALA A 500 -24.90 -8.62 16.97
C ALA A 500 -24.95 -10.07 16.45
N PRO A 501 -25.24 -10.28 15.17
CA PRO A 501 -25.34 -11.61 14.60
C PRO A 501 -23.97 -12.32 14.60
N GLU A 502 -24.00 -13.65 14.58
CA GLU A 502 -22.79 -14.45 14.44
C GLU A 502 -22.25 -14.43 12.99
N ILE A 503 -23.15 -14.28 12.01
CA ILE A 503 -22.80 -14.20 10.58
C ILE A 503 -23.38 -12.90 10.01
N VAL A 504 -22.51 -12.08 9.43
CA VAL A 504 -22.86 -10.82 8.77
C VAL A 504 -22.72 -10.99 7.25
N PRO A 505 -23.81 -10.89 6.46
CA PRO A 505 -23.71 -10.83 5.01
C PRO A 505 -22.93 -9.58 4.57
N LEU A 506 -22.05 -9.72 3.58
CA LEU A 506 -21.24 -8.62 3.06
C LEU A 506 -21.56 -8.33 1.59
N PRO A 507 -21.30 -7.10 1.11
CA PRO A 507 -21.42 -6.78 -0.31
C PRO A 507 -20.42 -7.58 -1.16
N GLU A 508 -20.70 -7.63 -2.47
CA GLU A 508 -19.74 -8.14 -3.45
C GLU A 508 -18.42 -7.34 -3.39
N GLY A 509 -17.29 -8.04 -3.51
CA GLY A 509 -15.95 -7.44 -3.40
C GLY A 509 -15.38 -7.40 -1.97
N ALA A 510 -16.16 -7.77 -0.95
CA ALA A 510 -15.66 -7.84 0.42
C ALA A 510 -14.56 -8.92 0.59
N PRO A 511 -13.52 -8.67 1.42
CA PRO A 511 -12.37 -9.56 1.56
C PRO A 511 -12.58 -10.70 2.57
N TYR A 512 -13.84 -11.06 2.84
CA TYR A 512 -14.26 -12.09 3.78
C TYR A 512 -15.43 -12.87 3.19
N GLY A 513 -15.43 -14.19 3.35
CA GLY A 513 -16.57 -15.00 2.92
C GLY A 513 -16.30 -16.47 2.82
N GLN A 514 -17.38 -17.18 2.50
CA GLN A 514 -17.39 -18.60 2.21
C GLN A 514 -17.16 -18.87 0.71
N ILE A 515 -16.79 -20.10 0.39
CA ILE A 515 -16.96 -20.66 -0.95
C ILE A 515 -17.98 -21.80 -0.93
N MET A 516 -18.72 -21.98 -2.01
CA MET A 516 -19.64 -23.10 -2.22
C MET A 516 -19.13 -23.95 -3.38
N ILE A 517 -19.17 -25.27 -3.24
CA ILE A 517 -18.80 -26.22 -4.30
C ILE A 517 -20.02 -27.06 -4.63
N ASP A 518 -20.45 -27.07 -5.89
CA ASP A 518 -21.38 -28.08 -6.38
C ASP A 518 -20.66 -29.43 -6.45
N THR A 519 -20.92 -30.27 -5.44
CA THR A 519 -20.26 -31.56 -5.24
C THR A 519 -20.57 -32.56 -6.34
N GLN A 520 -21.69 -32.43 -7.05
CA GLN A 520 -22.04 -33.34 -8.15
C GLN A 520 -21.20 -33.10 -9.40
N GLY A 521 -20.87 -31.83 -9.68
CA GLY A 521 -20.02 -31.46 -10.81
C GLY A 521 -18.52 -31.49 -10.48
N CYS A 522 -18.14 -31.57 -9.20
CA CYS A 522 -16.75 -31.55 -8.77
C CYS A 522 -16.01 -32.85 -9.13
N THR A 523 -14.86 -32.72 -9.79
CA THR A 523 -14.02 -33.86 -10.20
C THR A 523 -12.94 -34.24 -9.19
N MET A 524 -12.87 -33.53 -8.05
CA MET A 524 -11.83 -33.71 -7.03
C MET A 524 -10.40 -33.66 -7.62
N CYS A 525 -10.19 -32.75 -8.58
CA CYS A 525 -8.88 -32.52 -9.21
C CYS A 525 -7.92 -31.68 -8.34
N LEU A 526 -8.44 -31.09 -7.24
CA LEU A 526 -7.70 -30.28 -6.26
C LEU A 526 -7.00 -29.02 -6.83
N ALA A 527 -7.32 -28.61 -8.06
CA ALA A 527 -6.79 -27.38 -8.66
C ALA A 527 -7.08 -26.14 -7.79
N CYS A 528 -8.24 -26.10 -7.13
CA CYS A 528 -8.61 -25.01 -6.22
C CYS A 528 -7.72 -24.96 -4.97
N VAL A 529 -7.27 -26.11 -4.45
CA VAL A 529 -6.35 -26.20 -3.31
C VAL A 529 -4.99 -25.65 -3.73
N SER A 530 -4.42 -26.13 -4.84
CA SER A 530 -3.11 -25.67 -5.33
C SER A 530 -3.07 -24.19 -5.73
N ALA A 531 -4.23 -23.62 -6.07
CA ALA A 531 -4.37 -22.22 -6.46
C ALA A 531 -4.60 -21.27 -5.27
N CYS A 532 -4.85 -21.77 -4.05
CA CYS A 532 -5.15 -20.92 -2.90
C CYS A 532 -3.85 -20.32 -2.32
N PRO A 533 -3.68 -18.98 -2.32
CA PRO A 533 -2.45 -18.33 -1.85
C PRO A 533 -2.42 -18.11 -0.33
N VAL A 534 -3.53 -18.35 0.36
CA VAL A 534 -3.71 -18.08 1.79
C VAL A 534 -4.02 -19.35 2.58
N ASP A 535 -3.82 -20.51 1.96
CA ASP A 535 -4.11 -21.84 2.54
C ASP A 535 -5.52 -21.97 3.14
N ALA A 536 -6.48 -21.18 2.64
CA ALA A 536 -7.89 -21.31 3.00
C ALA A 536 -8.49 -22.61 2.45
N LEU A 537 -7.88 -23.19 1.42
CA LEU A 537 -8.21 -24.52 0.89
C LEU A 537 -7.02 -25.44 1.08
N ALA A 538 -7.26 -26.63 1.64
CA ALA A 538 -6.23 -27.63 1.90
C ALA A 538 -6.73 -29.04 1.53
N ASP A 539 -5.78 -29.91 1.19
CA ASP A 539 -6.04 -31.33 0.92
C ASP A 539 -5.79 -32.21 2.17
N ASN A 540 -6.20 -33.48 2.09
CA ASN A 540 -5.89 -34.52 3.05
C ASN A 540 -4.84 -35.50 2.46
N PRO A 541 -3.72 -35.77 3.15
CA PRO A 541 -2.70 -36.70 2.67
C PRO A 541 -3.18 -38.13 2.40
N ASP A 542 -4.22 -38.59 3.10
CA ASP A 542 -4.66 -39.99 3.07
C ASP A 542 -5.77 -40.24 2.03
N ARG A 543 -6.57 -39.22 1.70
CA ARG A 543 -7.69 -39.33 0.75
C ARG A 543 -7.98 -37.98 0.10
N PRO A 544 -8.47 -37.93 -1.16
CA PRO A 544 -8.90 -36.68 -1.77
C PRO A 544 -9.99 -35.99 -0.94
N GLU A 545 -9.67 -34.80 -0.42
CA GLU A 545 -10.59 -34.03 0.41
C GLU A 545 -10.35 -32.54 0.22
N VAL A 546 -11.39 -31.77 -0.07
CA VAL A 546 -11.29 -30.30 -0.10
C VAL A 546 -11.73 -29.79 1.26
N ARG A 547 -10.76 -29.38 2.08
CA ARG A 547 -10.99 -28.73 3.37
C ARG A 547 -10.92 -27.22 3.23
N PHE A 548 -11.74 -26.50 3.97
CA PHE A 548 -11.86 -25.05 3.89
C PHE A 548 -11.81 -24.40 5.27
N ILE A 549 -11.02 -23.34 5.42
CA ILE A 549 -10.98 -22.49 6.60
C ILE A 549 -11.53 -21.12 6.20
N GLU A 550 -12.77 -20.82 6.61
CA GLU A 550 -13.48 -19.61 6.18
C GLU A 550 -12.74 -18.33 6.58
N ALA A 551 -12.21 -18.27 7.80
CA ALA A 551 -11.51 -17.09 8.30
C ALA A 551 -10.21 -16.76 7.55
N ALA A 552 -9.61 -17.74 6.86
CA ALA A 552 -8.43 -17.52 6.02
C ALA A 552 -8.81 -17.00 4.62
N CYS A 553 -10.06 -17.19 4.17
CA CYS A 553 -10.48 -16.82 2.83
C CYS A 553 -10.49 -15.29 2.62
N VAL A 554 -9.90 -14.88 1.50
CA VAL A 554 -9.81 -13.46 1.07
C VAL A 554 -10.69 -13.14 -0.14
N GLN A 555 -11.56 -14.07 -0.54
CA GLN A 555 -12.50 -13.92 -1.67
C GLN A 555 -11.84 -13.50 -3.00
N CYS A 556 -10.56 -13.86 -3.23
CA CYS A 556 -9.82 -13.48 -4.45
C CYS A 556 -10.30 -14.16 -5.75
N GLY A 557 -11.16 -15.18 -5.65
CA GLY A 557 -11.72 -15.86 -6.82
C GLY A 557 -10.77 -16.75 -7.63
N LEU A 558 -9.50 -16.95 -7.22
CA LEU A 558 -8.58 -17.86 -7.89
C LEU A 558 -9.13 -19.29 -7.99
N CYS A 559 -9.78 -19.78 -6.92
CA CYS A 559 -10.44 -21.08 -6.92
C CYS A 559 -11.55 -21.19 -7.97
N VAL A 560 -12.32 -20.12 -8.18
CA VAL A 560 -13.39 -20.06 -9.19
C VAL A 560 -12.78 -20.08 -10.60
N LYS A 561 -11.76 -19.25 -10.84
CA LYS A 561 -11.12 -19.12 -12.16
C LYS A 561 -10.34 -20.37 -12.57
N THR A 562 -9.70 -21.05 -11.62
CA THR A 562 -8.92 -22.27 -11.89
C THR A 562 -9.77 -23.53 -12.02
N CYS A 563 -11.03 -23.51 -11.56
CA CYS A 563 -11.88 -24.69 -11.56
C CYS A 563 -12.29 -25.06 -13.01
N PRO A 564 -11.82 -26.20 -13.54
CA PRO A 564 -12.14 -26.59 -14.93
C PRO A 564 -13.64 -26.87 -15.13
N GLU A 565 -14.34 -27.25 -14.05
CA GLU A 565 -15.77 -27.57 -14.07
C GLU A 565 -16.67 -26.36 -13.80
N LYS A 566 -16.10 -25.24 -13.35
CA LYS A 566 -16.84 -24.01 -12.97
C LYS A 566 -17.93 -24.25 -11.91
N VAL A 567 -17.64 -25.10 -10.93
CA VAL A 567 -18.60 -25.50 -9.87
C VAL A 567 -18.41 -24.75 -8.54
N ILE A 568 -17.50 -23.78 -8.49
CA ILE A 568 -17.19 -23.01 -7.28
C ILE A 568 -17.82 -21.63 -7.37
N THR A 569 -18.51 -21.19 -6.33
CA THR A 569 -19.05 -19.83 -6.20
C THR A 569 -18.58 -19.17 -4.90
N LEU A 570 -18.46 -17.83 -4.92
CA LEU A 570 -18.10 -17.01 -3.78
C LEU A 570 -19.36 -16.54 -3.06
N SER A 571 -19.31 -16.47 -1.72
CA SER A 571 -20.40 -15.99 -0.87
C SER A 571 -19.82 -15.02 0.18
N PRO A 572 -19.78 -13.71 -0.12
CA PRO A 572 -19.23 -12.71 0.79
C PRO A 572 -20.01 -12.63 2.11
N ARG A 573 -19.31 -12.88 3.22
CA ARG A 573 -19.85 -12.82 4.58
C ARG A 573 -18.71 -12.75 5.59
N LEU A 574 -18.98 -12.24 6.79
CA LEU A 574 -18.09 -12.37 7.92
C LEU A 574 -18.70 -13.30 8.96
N ASN A 575 -17.97 -14.36 9.31
CA ASN A 575 -18.40 -15.38 10.26
C ASN A 575 -17.56 -15.28 11.53
N PHE A 576 -18.20 -14.93 12.65
CA PHE A 576 -17.57 -14.80 13.96
C PHE A 576 -17.59 -16.11 14.77
N ALA A 577 -18.21 -17.18 14.23
CA ALA A 577 -18.24 -18.47 14.91
C ALA A 577 -16.81 -19.05 15.04
N PRO A 578 -16.46 -19.69 16.17
CA PRO A 578 -15.19 -20.39 16.31
C PRO A 578 -14.93 -21.45 15.23
N ALA A 579 -16.00 -22.02 14.67
CA ALA A 579 -15.96 -22.97 13.57
C ALA A 579 -15.33 -22.38 12.29
N ALA A 580 -15.42 -21.06 12.06
CA ALA A 580 -14.82 -20.41 10.90
C ALA A 580 -13.28 -20.49 10.87
N MET A 581 -12.66 -20.73 12.03
CA MET A 581 -11.22 -20.93 12.20
C MET A 581 -10.80 -22.41 12.10
N GLN A 582 -11.75 -23.32 11.91
CA GLN A 582 -11.49 -24.75 11.83
C GLN A 582 -11.65 -25.24 10.38
N PRO A 583 -10.87 -26.25 9.95
CA PRO A 583 -11.07 -26.87 8.64
C PRO A 583 -12.43 -27.58 8.56
N GLU A 584 -13.28 -27.16 7.62
CA GLU A 584 -14.52 -27.83 7.25
C GLU A 584 -14.33 -28.62 5.94
N THR A 585 -14.78 -29.86 5.89
CA THR A 585 -14.76 -30.66 4.65
C THR A 585 -15.89 -30.24 3.72
N LEU A 586 -15.57 -29.60 2.60
CA LEU A 586 -16.55 -29.19 1.58
C LEU A 586 -16.89 -30.33 0.61
N ASN A 587 -15.92 -31.19 0.29
CA ASN A 587 -16.13 -32.38 -0.52
C ASN A 587 -15.05 -33.41 -0.23
N SER A 588 -15.38 -34.70 -0.35
CA SER A 588 -14.41 -35.79 -0.20
C SER A 588 -14.84 -36.99 -1.03
N GLU A 589 -13.87 -37.77 -1.49
CA GLU A 589 -14.12 -39.04 -2.15
C GLU A 589 -13.05 -40.07 -1.82
N GLU A 590 -13.39 -41.34 -2.03
CA GLU A 590 -12.43 -42.44 -1.92
C GLU A 590 -11.44 -42.42 -3.09
N PRO A 591 -10.13 -42.63 -2.82
CA PRO A 591 -9.13 -42.74 -3.87
C PRO A 591 -9.48 -43.84 -4.89
N PHE A 592 -8.96 -43.69 -6.12
CA PHE A 592 -9.09 -44.76 -7.11
C PHE A 592 -8.09 -45.88 -6.80
N ALA A 593 -8.53 -47.13 -6.85
CA ALA A 593 -7.66 -48.29 -6.68
C ALA A 593 -7.16 -48.79 -8.04
N CYS A 594 -5.84 -48.94 -8.20
CA CYS A 594 -5.22 -49.46 -9.41
C CYS A 594 -5.83 -50.81 -9.81
N VAL A 595 -6.29 -50.91 -11.07
CA VAL A 595 -6.93 -52.13 -11.59
C VAL A 595 -5.97 -53.34 -11.69
N ARG A 596 -4.65 -53.10 -11.60
CA ARG A 596 -3.61 -54.15 -11.65
C ARG A 596 -3.12 -54.58 -10.26
N CYS A 597 -2.76 -53.65 -9.38
CA CYS A 597 -2.12 -53.96 -8.09
C CYS A 597 -2.93 -53.55 -6.85
N GLY A 598 -4.04 -52.81 -7.02
CA GLY A 598 -4.86 -52.32 -5.91
C GLY A 598 -4.31 -51.11 -5.14
N LYS A 599 -3.10 -50.63 -5.46
CA LYS A 599 -2.53 -49.39 -4.89
C LYS A 599 -3.49 -48.21 -5.15
N THR A 600 -3.80 -47.43 -4.11
CA THR A 600 -4.63 -46.23 -4.23
C THR A 600 -3.83 -45.10 -4.87
N PHE A 601 -4.42 -44.41 -5.85
CA PHE A 601 -3.80 -43.27 -6.51
C PHE A 601 -4.87 -42.35 -7.11
N GLY A 602 -4.66 -41.04 -6.99
CA GLY A 602 -5.53 -40.03 -7.57
C GLY A 602 -6.99 -40.07 -7.06
N SER A 603 -7.78 -39.15 -7.59
CA SER A 603 -9.22 -39.06 -7.32
C SER A 603 -9.99 -39.92 -8.34
N ARG A 604 -10.95 -40.70 -7.84
CA ARG A 604 -11.83 -41.55 -8.63
C ARG A 604 -12.54 -40.74 -9.72
N SER A 605 -13.12 -39.61 -9.37
CA SER A 605 -13.87 -38.77 -10.31
C SER A 605 -12.99 -38.22 -11.43
N THR A 606 -11.73 -37.86 -11.13
CA THR A 606 -10.78 -37.42 -12.15
C THR A 606 -10.39 -38.57 -13.08
N ILE A 607 -10.06 -39.74 -12.53
CA ILE A 607 -9.66 -40.89 -13.35
C ILE A 607 -10.80 -41.35 -14.26
N GLU A 608 -12.02 -41.45 -13.73
CA GLU A 608 -13.20 -41.80 -14.53
C GLU A 608 -13.46 -40.77 -15.64
N ARG A 609 -13.32 -39.48 -15.35
CA ARG A 609 -13.49 -38.41 -16.33
C ARG A 609 -12.42 -38.43 -17.42
N VAL A 610 -11.15 -38.56 -17.05
CA VAL A 610 -10.03 -38.63 -17.99
C VAL A 610 -10.16 -39.87 -18.87
N SER A 611 -10.50 -41.02 -18.27
CA SER A 611 -10.81 -42.25 -19.00
C SER A 611 -11.92 -42.02 -20.03
N LYS A 612 -13.03 -41.40 -19.63
CA LYS A 612 -14.16 -41.08 -20.53
C LYS A 612 -13.80 -40.10 -21.65
N GLN A 613 -12.90 -39.14 -21.41
CA GLN A 613 -12.49 -38.17 -22.43
C GLN A 613 -11.46 -38.71 -23.42
N LEU A 614 -10.55 -39.60 -22.97
CA LEU A 614 -9.43 -40.04 -23.80
C LEU A 614 -9.67 -41.39 -24.47
N ALA A 615 -10.38 -42.31 -23.82
CA ALA A 615 -10.64 -43.64 -24.34
C ALA A 615 -11.36 -43.58 -25.70
N GLY A 616 -10.76 -44.23 -26.71
CA GLY A 616 -11.29 -44.28 -28.07
C GLY A 616 -11.19 -42.96 -28.86
N ARG A 617 -10.67 -41.87 -28.27
CA ARG A 617 -10.56 -40.55 -28.93
C ARG A 617 -9.13 -40.14 -29.22
N HIS A 618 -8.19 -40.47 -28.33
CA HIS A 618 -6.79 -40.11 -28.49
C HIS A 618 -5.99 -41.31 -29.02
N TYR A 619 -5.04 -41.07 -29.94
CA TYR A 619 -4.30 -42.15 -30.64
C TYR A 619 -3.63 -43.16 -29.68
N MET A 620 -3.18 -42.69 -28.52
CA MET A 620 -2.55 -43.51 -27.48
C MET A 620 -3.53 -44.43 -26.74
N PHE A 621 -4.84 -44.18 -26.80
CA PHE A 621 -5.88 -44.88 -26.02
C PHE A 621 -7.02 -45.43 -26.90
N LEU A 622 -6.71 -45.80 -28.16
CA LEU A 622 -7.70 -46.28 -29.13
C LEU A 622 -8.22 -47.69 -28.82
N SER A 623 -7.42 -48.55 -28.21
CA SER A 623 -7.84 -49.89 -27.78
C SER A 623 -8.24 -49.91 -26.31
N GLU A 624 -9.10 -50.86 -25.95
CA GLU A 624 -9.60 -51.02 -24.59
C GLU A 624 -8.48 -51.34 -23.60
N GLU A 625 -7.54 -52.21 -23.97
CA GLU A 625 -6.32 -52.51 -23.19
C GLU A 625 -5.45 -51.25 -22.96
N LYS A 626 -5.37 -50.36 -23.95
CA LYS A 626 -4.62 -49.10 -23.81
C LYS A 626 -5.35 -48.10 -22.94
N ALA A 627 -6.67 -48.01 -23.05
CA ALA A 627 -7.47 -47.14 -22.20
C ALA A 627 -7.38 -47.55 -20.71
N GLN A 628 -7.24 -48.85 -20.41
CA GLN A 628 -7.06 -49.34 -19.03
C GLN A 628 -5.78 -48.81 -18.35
N ILE A 629 -4.75 -48.42 -19.12
CA ILE A 629 -3.53 -47.81 -18.56
C ILE A 629 -3.85 -46.54 -17.75
N ILE A 630 -4.90 -45.79 -18.12
CA ILE A 630 -5.33 -44.58 -17.39
C ILE A 630 -5.73 -44.92 -15.95
N GLN A 631 -6.20 -46.16 -15.71
CA GLN A 631 -6.69 -46.65 -14.43
C GLN A 631 -5.62 -47.43 -13.63
N MET A 632 -4.34 -47.33 -14.02
CA MET A 632 -3.21 -47.97 -13.36
C MET A 632 -2.33 -46.94 -12.62
N CYS A 633 -1.77 -47.33 -11.48
CA CYS A 633 -0.80 -46.50 -10.75
C CYS A 633 0.47 -46.26 -11.56
N GLU A 634 1.31 -45.33 -11.11
CA GLU A 634 2.55 -44.90 -11.77
C GLU A 634 3.46 -46.08 -12.15
N ASP A 635 3.62 -47.07 -11.26
CA ASP A 635 4.46 -48.25 -11.47
C ASP A 635 3.83 -49.19 -12.51
N CYS A 636 2.58 -49.59 -12.29
CA CYS A 636 1.85 -50.52 -13.15
C CYS A 636 1.63 -49.97 -14.56
N ARG A 637 1.51 -48.65 -14.69
CA ARG A 637 1.37 -47.94 -15.97
C ARG A 637 2.64 -48.04 -16.81
N ILE A 638 3.81 -47.87 -16.20
CA ILE A 638 5.09 -48.00 -16.89
C ILE A 638 5.29 -49.45 -17.35
N GLU A 639 5.05 -50.41 -16.46
CA GLU A 639 5.14 -51.84 -16.79
C GLU A 639 4.20 -52.20 -17.94
N ALA A 640 2.91 -51.82 -17.85
CA ALA A 640 1.93 -52.12 -18.88
C ALA A 640 2.29 -51.49 -20.24
N GLN A 641 2.84 -50.27 -20.24
CA GLN A 641 3.32 -49.65 -21.48
C GLN A 641 4.54 -50.38 -22.05
N ALA A 642 5.49 -50.81 -21.21
CA ALA A 642 6.67 -51.54 -21.65
C ALA A 642 6.33 -52.94 -22.22
N ASP A 643 5.32 -53.60 -21.66
CA ASP A 643 4.87 -54.93 -22.09
C ASP A 643 4.03 -54.89 -23.39
N MET A 644 3.63 -53.71 -23.86
CA MET A 644 2.81 -53.59 -25.08
C MET A 644 3.59 -53.93 -26.36
N PRO A 645 2.94 -54.58 -27.35
CA PRO A 645 3.58 -54.94 -28.62
C PRO A 645 4.13 -53.73 -29.39
N ASP A 646 3.50 -52.57 -29.24
CA ASP A 646 3.92 -51.31 -29.84
C ASP A 646 4.58 -50.36 -28.84
N ASN A 647 5.31 -50.91 -27.85
CA ASN A 647 5.91 -50.07 -26.84
C ASN A 647 6.89 -49.05 -27.47
N PRO A 648 6.81 -47.77 -27.09
CA PRO A 648 7.64 -46.71 -27.69
C PRO A 648 9.12 -46.81 -27.30
N PHE A 649 9.48 -47.70 -26.37
CA PHE A 649 10.84 -48.00 -25.93
C PHE A 649 11.46 -49.19 -26.68
N ALA A 650 10.70 -49.86 -27.56
CA ALA A 650 11.15 -51.01 -28.32
C ALA A 650 12.13 -50.49 -29.37
N MET A 651 13.42 -50.64 -29.07
CA MET A 651 14.43 -50.44 -30.10
C MET A 651 14.22 -51.50 -31.18
N GLY A 652 14.18 -51.08 -32.45
CA GLY A 652 14.19 -52.01 -33.57
C GLY A 652 15.39 -52.95 -33.53
N GLU A 653 15.40 -53.98 -34.38
CA GLU A 653 16.53 -54.90 -34.45
C GLU A 653 17.85 -54.13 -34.53
N ARG A 654 18.79 -54.48 -33.64
CA ARG A 654 20.11 -53.87 -33.61
C ARG A 654 20.68 -53.93 -35.03
N PRO A 655 21.01 -52.79 -35.66
CA PRO A 655 21.47 -52.77 -37.04
C PRO A 655 22.59 -53.79 -37.20
N LYS A 656 22.46 -54.73 -38.16
CA LYS A 656 23.49 -55.73 -38.40
C LYS A 656 24.83 -55.03 -38.57
N THR A 657 25.80 -55.37 -37.73
CA THR A 657 27.16 -54.83 -37.82
C THR A 657 27.72 -55.20 -39.20
N ARG A 658 27.91 -54.21 -40.06
CA ARG A 658 28.45 -54.43 -41.41
C ARG A 658 29.88 -54.93 -41.33
N THR A 659 30.16 -56.00 -42.07
CA THR A 659 31.49 -56.58 -42.23
C THR A 659 32.18 -56.04 -43.48
N THR A 660 33.49 -56.18 -43.58
CA THR A 660 34.25 -55.78 -44.79
C THR A 660 33.73 -56.47 -46.05
N ASP A 661 33.22 -57.70 -45.93
CA ASP A 661 32.67 -58.47 -47.05
C ASP A 661 31.37 -57.84 -47.61
N ASP A 662 30.56 -57.21 -46.76
CA ASP A 662 29.33 -56.53 -47.18
C ASP A 662 29.64 -55.33 -48.10
N TYR A 663 30.72 -54.58 -47.82
CA TYR A 663 31.17 -53.47 -48.67
C TYR A 663 31.74 -53.95 -50.01
N LEU A 664 32.47 -55.08 -49.99
CA LEU A 664 33.03 -55.67 -51.21
C LEU A 664 31.94 -56.22 -52.14
N LYS A 665 30.87 -56.79 -51.57
CA LYS A 665 29.71 -57.28 -52.32
C LYS A 665 28.90 -56.14 -52.92
N ALA A 666 28.61 -55.10 -52.15
CA ALA A 666 27.92 -53.88 -52.61
C ALA A 666 28.64 -53.22 -53.80
N ARG A 667 29.97 -53.13 -53.74
CA ARG A 667 30.81 -52.57 -54.82
C ARG A 667 30.80 -53.41 -56.10
N LYS A 668 30.63 -54.73 -55.98
CA LYS A 668 30.46 -55.63 -57.12
C LYS A 668 29.08 -55.51 -57.77
N GLU A 669 28.06 -55.20 -56.99
CA GLU A 669 26.67 -55.07 -57.44
C GLU A 669 26.31 -53.65 -57.91
N GLY A 670 27.24 -52.68 -57.81
CA GLY A 670 27.08 -51.33 -58.35
C GLY A 670 26.26 -50.37 -57.48
N LEU A 671 26.00 -50.73 -56.23
CA LEU A 671 25.24 -49.91 -55.27
C LEU A 671 26.12 -48.83 -54.65
N SER A 672 25.60 -47.60 -54.58
CA SER A 672 26.25 -46.43 -53.98
C SER A 672 26.01 -46.34 -52.47
N ILE A 673 26.69 -45.43 -51.76
CA ILE A 673 26.49 -45.21 -50.33
C ILE A 673 25.05 -44.74 -50.02
N ASP A 674 24.46 -43.95 -50.91
CA ASP A 674 23.13 -43.38 -50.72
C ASP A 674 22.02 -44.43 -50.85
N ASP A 675 22.24 -45.49 -51.65
CA ASP A 675 21.34 -46.65 -51.76
C ASP A 675 21.24 -47.46 -50.44
N PHE A 676 22.15 -47.20 -49.48
CA PHE A 676 22.14 -47.83 -48.16
C PHE A 676 21.55 -46.95 -47.05
N LEU A 677 21.17 -45.72 -47.37
CA LEU A 677 20.51 -44.77 -46.45
C LEU A 677 19.00 -44.70 -46.67
N SER A 678 18.48 -45.18 -47.81
CA SER A 678 17.04 -45.34 -48.02
C SER A 678 16.52 -46.55 -47.25
N LYS A 679 15.74 -46.29 -46.20
CA LYS A 679 15.01 -47.30 -45.42
C LYS A 679 13.79 -47.80 -46.22
N ASP A 680 13.99 -48.79 -47.08
CA ASP A 680 12.99 -49.83 -47.27
C ASP A 680 13.44 -51.10 -46.54
#